data_AF-A0A1V5H0N4-F1
#
_entry.id   AF-A0A1V5H0N4-F1
#
_cell.length_a   1.000
_cell.length_b   1.000
_cell.length_c   1.000
_cell.angle_alpha   90.00
_cell.angle_beta   90.00
_cell.angle_gamma   90.00
#
_symmetry.space_group_name_H-M   'P 1'
#
loop_
_entity.id
_entity.type
_entity.pdbx_description
1 polymer ?
#
loop_
_entity_poly.entity_id
_entity_poly.type
_entity_poly.pdbx_seq_one_letter_code
_entity_poly.pdbx_strand_id
1 'polypeptide(L)'
;MPVPAPDLPTSDYLIGAHYFPGWKHGDHWGWSKIEPFPERKPLLGWYDEDNPEVADWEVKWALEHGIQFFVYCWYRDKARMGEPMSDAGQRHGHAIHQGLFRSTHGNRLRFAIMWECHNAGVAQDERDLLDNLLPYWADTYFSRPNYLRLNGMPVLFVYSYYALDRIAQPFGGEANLARVFERLRAAAVRRGFPGLVLPFEYRETHAEGLRRLRQAGADMAFAYCWHTPQRRPTAAEAIAHQLAALRAWREAAVLPFMATATVGWDPLPWQQPQNPKAPWLHPETMTRWKLPPADWRSLLLDVKAFMDAEPAASPARRLLLLDNWNEWGEGHYLAPQVTDGFAYLQAVREVFTRADNRPDDRLPADVGLGPYDAGYAAAHAPAPTPPPSPRPAAASRLLPAGWDAKLAGDRVLAGLRNVCLPAVKGAHDSDFLIVDGRAYIVYMANDVQPGEAPDWPFVYNALSIVGLDGSPLAPPVTFAASGKAYENETLPPGACFVPRILRRDARTLRCFFASEAPGRRQSQTWFIDFDLAHGAFDGRIRRAELETGQGVFPMQPQPFHRHAAAQGFAAPPVAHGLCMIDGFKRFDGRVHAVLNNFPGGQNAWSVLSPDATRFTILGDFFLPHEAKLTEAAVNRLPDGTWCAISRRENGDGNYLFTESPDGVHWAPHTARAPVHNGTSSKPTFDCFGGVYYLGWQEGTRVGGVFRSVFNLDVSRDGVHWERKYRFESERSFQYPTFRDYEGAIYLTVTQGDASESRKERILFGRLE
;
A
#
# COMPACT_ATOMS: atom_id res chain seq x y z
N MET A 1 2.85 25.56 -13.41
CA MET A 1 3.88 25.71 -12.35
C MET A 1 4.98 24.72 -12.67
N PRO A 2 6.28 25.02 -12.59
CA PRO A 2 7.31 23.99 -12.77
C PRO A 2 7.27 22.99 -11.60
N VAL A 3 7.83 21.80 -11.79
CA VAL A 3 8.02 20.82 -10.71
C VAL A 3 8.79 21.51 -9.56
N PRO A 4 8.34 21.42 -8.30
CA PRO A 4 9.06 22.02 -7.17
C PRO A 4 10.50 21.53 -7.09
N ALA A 5 11.42 22.42 -6.72
CA ALA A 5 12.82 22.04 -6.59
C ALA A 5 13.01 21.00 -5.46
N PRO A 6 13.83 19.95 -5.66
CA PRO A 6 14.09 18.97 -4.60
C PRO A 6 14.73 19.60 -3.37
N ASP A 7 14.48 19.00 -2.21
CA ASP A 7 15.20 19.29 -0.97
C ASP A 7 15.87 18.01 -0.44
N LEU A 8 17.19 17.89 -0.56
CA LEU A 8 17.94 16.68 -0.18
C LEU A 8 18.28 16.72 1.32
N PRO A 9 17.81 15.77 2.15
CA PRO A 9 18.26 15.68 3.55
C PRO A 9 19.74 15.33 3.65
N THR A 10 20.34 15.65 4.80
CA THR A 10 21.70 15.20 5.09
C THR A 10 21.75 13.68 5.26
N SER A 11 22.72 13.04 4.59
CA SER A 11 23.03 11.62 4.75
C SER A 11 24.53 11.41 4.89
N ASP A 12 24.91 10.44 5.72
CA ASP A 12 26.28 9.96 5.86
C ASP A 12 26.62 8.84 4.85
N TYR A 13 25.70 8.52 3.94
CA TYR A 13 25.82 7.49 2.91
C TYR A 13 25.58 8.08 1.52
N LEU A 14 26.12 7.41 0.50
CA LEU A 14 25.81 7.64 -0.89
C LEU A 14 24.91 6.50 -1.38
N ILE A 15 23.63 6.82 -1.55
CA ILE A 15 22.57 5.86 -1.84
C ILE A 15 22.15 6.02 -3.29
N GLY A 16 22.03 4.93 -4.02
CA GLY A 16 21.50 4.94 -5.37
C GLY A 16 20.56 3.78 -5.64
N ALA A 17 19.86 3.87 -6.76
CA ALA A 17 18.96 2.81 -7.22
C ALA A 17 19.25 2.49 -8.69
N HIS A 18 19.09 1.23 -9.07
CA HIS A 18 19.07 0.87 -10.49
C HIS A 18 17.82 1.42 -11.17
N TYR A 19 17.93 1.73 -12.45
CA TYR A 19 16.86 2.31 -13.26
C TYR A 19 16.76 1.57 -14.59
N PHE A 20 15.58 1.06 -14.89
CA PHE A 20 15.26 0.43 -16.16
C PHE A 20 14.57 1.41 -17.10
N PRO A 21 15.20 1.82 -18.21
CA PRO A 21 14.67 2.86 -19.09
C PRO A 21 13.68 2.30 -20.14
N GLY A 22 12.81 1.38 -19.73
CA GLY A 22 11.93 0.64 -20.64
C GLY A 22 10.52 1.20 -20.77
N TRP A 23 10.21 2.34 -20.13
CA TRP A 23 8.84 2.81 -19.95
C TRP A 23 8.51 3.98 -20.87
N LYS A 24 8.15 3.63 -22.11
CA LYS A 24 7.67 4.57 -23.11
C LYS A 24 6.73 3.89 -24.09
N HIS A 25 5.66 4.58 -24.48
CA HIS A 25 4.74 4.11 -25.49
C HIS A 25 5.44 3.92 -26.85
N GLY A 26 5.24 2.75 -27.46
CA GLY A 26 5.82 2.39 -28.76
C GLY A 26 7.32 2.02 -28.73
N ASP A 27 7.97 2.07 -27.56
CA ASP A 27 9.31 1.51 -27.35
C ASP A 27 9.23 0.33 -26.37
N HIS A 28 10.03 -0.71 -26.61
CA HIS A 28 9.93 -1.98 -25.85
C HIS A 28 8.47 -2.53 -25.83
N TRP A 29 8.05 -3.17 -24.73
CA TRP A 29 6.64 -3.47 -24.47
C TRP A 29 5.88 -2.32 -23.79
N GLY A 30 6.57 -1.20 -23.47
CA GLY A 30 6.04 -0.11 -22.65
C GLY A 30 5.25 -0.62 -21.44
N TRP A 31 4.08 -0.05 -21.20
CA TRP A 31 3.19 -0.44 -20.10
C TRP A 31 2.27 -1.61 -20.40
N SER A 32 2.18 -2.10 -21.64
CA SER A 32 1.17 -3.09 -22.07
C SER A 32 1.22 -4.42 -21.31
N LYS A 33 2.41 -4.81 -20.81
CA LYS A 33 2.59 -6.02 -19.98
C LYS A 33 2.28 -5.78 -18.50
N ILE A 34 2.30 -4.52 -18.07
CA ILE A 34 2.12 -4.12 -16.67
C ILE A 34 0.69 -3.69 -16.40
N GLU A 35 -0.01 -3.09 -17.37
CA GLU A 35 -1.40 -2.63 -17.25
C GLU A 35 -2.37 -3.66 -16.66
N PRO A 36 -2.26 -4.98 -16.95
CA PRO A 36 -3.10 -6.01 -16.29
C PRO A 36 -2.87 -6.19 -14.78
N PHE A 37 -1.87 -5.51 -14.21
CA PHE A 37 -1.46 -5.52 -12.81
C PHE A 37 -1.64 -4.11 -12.22
N PRO A 38 -2.89 -3.64 -12.01
CA PRO A 38 -3.18 -2.26 -11.62
C PRO A 38 -2.57 -1.88 -10.26
N GLU A 39 -2.30 -2.86 -9.39
CA GLU A 39 -1.56 -2.67 -8.13
C GLU A 39 -0.10 -2.20 -8.34
N ARG A 40 0.41 -2.27 -9.57
CA ARG A 40 1.75 -1.78 -9.94
C ARG A 40 1.71 -0.39 -10.57
N LYS A 41 0.54 0.26 -10.69
CA LYS A 41 0.44 1.56 -11.36
C LYS A 41 1.28 2.60 -10.61
N PRO A 42 2.24 3.29 -11.27
CA PRO A 42 2.99 4.38 -10.67
C PRO A 42 2.06 5.54 -10.31
N LEU A 43 2.41 6.33 -9.28
CA LEU A 43 1.64 7.56 -8.96
C LEU A 43 1.76 8.63 -10.05
N LEU A 44 2.79 8.55 -10.92
CA LEU A 44 2.90 9.38 -12.12
C LEU A 44 1.99 8.89 -13.28
N GLY A 45 1.31 7.76 -13.11
CA GLY A 45 0.52 7.11 -14.15
C GLY A 45 1.39 6.27 -15.10
N TRP A 46 0.81 5.88 -16.23
CA TRP A 46 1.51 5.23 -17.35
C TRP A 46 2.31 6.27 -18.16
N TYR A 47 3.33 6.83 -17.51
CA TYR A 47 4.14 7.93 -18.03
C TYR A 47 5.07 7.49 -19.17
N ASP A 48 5.49 8.44 -20.00
CA ASP A 48 6.61 8.25 -20.93
C ASP A 48 7.89 8.87 -20.34
N GLU A 49 8.95 8.09 -20.21
CA GLU A 49 10.23 8.51 -19.59
C GLU A 49 11.03 9.52 -20.43
N ASP A 50 10.62 9.76 -21.67
CA ASP A 50 11.21 10.81 -22.50
C ASP A 50 10.64 12.20 -22.19
N ASN A 51 9.65 12.29 -21.30
CA ASN A 51 9.14 13.54 -20.77
C ASN A 51 10.07 14.08 -19.66
N PRO A 52 10.69 15.28 -19.84
CA PRO A 52 11.57 15.86 -18.82
C PRO A 52 10.88 16.12 -17.47
N GLU A 53 9.58 16.40 -17.44
CA GLU A 53 8.87 16.63 -16.18
C GLU A 53 8.70 15.34 -15.36
N VAL A 54 8.59 14.18 -16.03
CA VAL A 54 8.60 12.87 -15.35
C VAL A 54 9.93 12.68 -14.64
N ALA A 55 11.04 12.92 -15.35
CA ALA A 55 12.37 12.88 -14.74
C ALA A 55 12.53 13.90 -13.60
N ASP A 56 11.94 15.09 -13.70
CA ASP A 56 11.94 16.08 -12.62
C ASP A 56 11.23 15.57 -11.35
N TRP A 57 10.09 14.89 -11.50
CA TRP A 57 9.39 14.27 -10.38
C TRP A 57 10.18 13.11 -9.76
N GLU A 58 10.74 12.23 -10.60
CA GLU A 58 11.55 11.12 -10.11
C GLU A 58 12.80 11.61 -9.36
N VAL A 59 13.50 12.60 -9.92
CA VAL A 59 14.65 13.27 -9.28
C VAL A 59 14.24 13.92 -7.96
N LYS A 60 13.10 14.63 -7.95
CA LYS A 60 12.58 15.27 -6.73
C LYS A 60 12.36 14.23 -5.64
N TRP A 61 11.59 13.20 -5.93
CA TRP A 61 11.22 12.18 -4.94
C TRP A 61 12.42 11.36 -4.49
N ALA A 62 13.34 11.00 -5.39
CA ALA A 62 14.57 10.31 -5.04
C ALA A 62 15.42 11.14 -4.07
N LEU A 63 15.70 12.40 -4.42
CA LEU A 63 16.54 13.28 -3.62
C LEU A 63 15.91 13.58 -2.26
N GLU A 64 14.61 13.89 -2.19
CA GLU A 64 13.92 14.16 -0.92
C GLU A 64 13.89 12.97 0.04
N HIS A 65 14.10 11.76 -0.49
CA HIS A 65 14.17 10.54 0.30
C HIS A 65 15.60 9.99 0.48
N GLY A 66 16.62 10.76 0.09
CA GLY A 66 18.02 10.44 0.31
C GLY A 66 18.68 9.61 -0.79
N ILE A 67 17.94 9.23 -1.84
CA ILE A 67 18.49 8.54 -3.02
C ILE A 67 19.13 9.59 -3.92
N GLN A 68 20.45 9.50 -4.07
CA GLN A 68 21.30 10.54 -4.65
C GLN A 68 21.77 10.23 -6.07
N PHE A 69 21.60 9.00 -6.53
CA PHE A 69 21.96 8.63 -7.89
C PHE A 69 21.13 7.51 -8.48
N PHE A 70 20.98 7.52 -9.80
CA PHE A 70 20.44 6.39 -10.56
C PHE A 70 21.52 5.71 -11.41
N VAL A 71 21.40 4.39 -11.53
CA VAL A 71 22.21 3.56 -12.43
C VAL A 71 21.32 3.08 -13.57
N TYR A 72 21.39 3.75 -14.72
CA TYR A 72 20.56 3.44 -15.88
C TYR A 72 21.10 2.23 -16.64
N CYS A 73 20.26 1.23 -16.91
CA CYS A 73 20.60 0.16 -17.83
C CYS A 73 20.89 0.73 -19.22
N TRP A 74 22.04 0.38 -19.82
CA TRP A 74 22.50 0.93 -21.08
C TRP A 74 22.61 -0.16 -22.15
N TYR A 75 21.84 0.02 -23.21
CA TYR A 75 21.71 -0.94 -24.30
C TYR A 75 22.17 -0.36 -25.63
N ARG A 76 22.88 -1.18 -26.41
CA ARG A 76 23.19 -0.89 -27.80
C ARG A 76 22.15 -1.53 -28.70
N ASP A 77 21.88 -0.92 -29.86
CA ASP A 77 21.23 -1.67 -30.93
C ASP A 77 22.23 -2.69 -31.51
N LYS A 78 21.95 -3.99 -31.33
CA LYS A 78 22.80 -5.08 -31.83
C LYS A 78 23.04 -4.99 -33.33
N ALA A 79 22.10 -4.43 -34.10
CA ALA A 79 22.25 -4.26 -35.54
C ALA A 79 23.41 -3.32 -35.90
N ARG A 80 23.87 -2.48 -34.96
CA ARG A 80 24.93 -1.49 -35.13
C ARG A 80 26.24 -1.86 -34.43
N MET A 81 26.40 -3.14 -34.10
CA MET A 81 27.62 -3.66 -33.51
C MET A 81 28.83 -3.44 -34.44
N GLY A 82 29.93 -2.91 -33.91
CA GLY A 82 31.12 -2.58 -34.70
C GLY A 82 31.11 -1.18 -35.34
N GLU A 83 29.98 -0.46 -35.27
CA GLU A 83 29.85 0.90 -35.80
C GLU A 83 30.11 1.96 -34.72
N PRO A 84 30.57 3.17 -35.10
CA PRO A 84 30.60 4.32 -34.21
C PRO A 84 29.23 4.60 -33.56
N MET A 85 29.24 4.78 -32.24
CA MET A 85 28.02 5.01 -31.47
C MET A 85 27.45 6.42 -31.68
N SER A 86 26.12 6.50 -31.56
CA SER A 86 25.31 7.73 -31.58
C SER A 86 24.04 7.49 -30.78
N ASP A 87 23.30 8.55 -30.42
CA ASP A 87 22.03 8.43 -29.70
C ASP A 87 21.04 7.49 -30.40
N ALA A 88 20.96 7.55 -31.74
CA ALA A 88 20.10 6.67 -32.54
C ALA A 88 20.56 5.20 -32.55
N GLY A 89 21.83 4.93 -32.20
CA GLY A 89 22.35 3.57 -32.05
C GLY A 89 22.21 3.00 -30.64
N GLN A 90 21.68 3.78 -29.70
CA GLN A 90 21.36 3.33 -28.36
C GLN A 90 19.88 2.95 -28.28
N ARG A 91 19.59 1.78 -27.72
CA ARG A 91 18.23 1.38 -27.38
C ARG A 91 17.85 1.96 -26.02
N HIS A 92 16.61 2.41 -25.88
CA HIS A 92 16.08 2.89 -24.60
C HIS A 92 16.88 4.09 -24.04
N GLY A 93 17.58 4.85 -24.89
CA GLY A 93 18.33 6.03 -24.46
C GLY A 93 17.46 7.20 -24.01
N HIS A 94 16.15 7.08 -24.21
CA HIS A 94 15.22 8.18 -24.10
C HIS A 94 15.05 8.73 -22.68
N ALA A 95 15.09 7.86 -21.66
CA ALA A 95 15.03 8.24 -20.26
C ALA A 95 16.21 9.16 -19.85
N ILE A 96 17.39 8.99 -20.45
CA ILE A 96 18.56 9.82 -20.17
C ILE A 96 18.58 11.06 -21.07
N HIS A 97 18.51 10.90 -22.39
CA HIS A 97 18.77 12.00 -23.33
C HIS A 97 17.61 12.96 -23.48
N GLN A 98 16.38 12.46 -23.46
CA GLN A 98 15.16 13.26 -23.57
C GLN A 98 14.58 13.57 -22.19
N GLY A 99 14.57 12.61 -21.27
CA GLY A 99 14.15 12.80 -19.87
C GLY A 99 15.19 13.59 -19.06
N LEU A 100 16.15 12.89 -18.47
CA LEU A 100 17.10 13.44 -17.47
C LEU A 100 17.90 14.66 -17.97
N PHE A 101 18.42 14.64 -19.19
CA PHE A 101 19.29 15.72 -19.70
C PHE A 101 18.56 17.00 -20.04
N ARG A 102 17.23 16.93 -20.24
CA ARG A 102 16.39 18.07 -20.57
C ARG A 102 15.52 18.50 -19.39
N SER A 103 15.57 17.77 -18.28
CA SER A 103 14.81 18.10 -17.08
C SER A 103 15.43 19.27 -16.31
N THR A 104 14.60 19.98 -15.55
CA THR A 104 15.00 21.17 -14.81
C THR A 104 15.95 20.83 -13.65
N HIS A 105 15.64 19.73 -12.95
CA HIS A 105 16.30 19.28 -11.74
C HIS A 105 17.29 18.14 -11.98
N GLY A 106 17.36 17.59 -13.19
CA GLY A 106 18.20 16.42 -13.51
C GLY A 106 19.67 16.57 -13.16
N ASN A 107 20.22 17.78 -13.29
CA ASN A 107 21.61 18.08 -12.90
C ASN A 107 21.87 18.00 -11.38
N ARG A 108 20.83 17.91 -10.54
CA ARG A 108 20.94 17.76 -9.08
C ARG A 108 21.11 16.30 -8.65
N LEU A 109 20.61 15.36 -9.44
CA LEU A 109 20.81 13.92 -9.22
C LEU A 109 22.09 13.48 -9.92
N ARG A 110 22.90 12.65 -9.27
CA ARG A 110 24.00 12.00 -9.96
C ARG A 110 23.48 10.83 -10.81
N PHE A 111 24.17 10.45 -11.86
CA PHE A 111 23.79 9.25 -12.61
C PHE A 111 25.00 8.46 -13.11
N ALA A 112 24.82 7.17 -13.32
CA ALA A 112 25.77 6.29 -13.99
C ALA A 112 25.05 5.44 -15.04
N ILE A 113 25.80 4.86 -15.97
CA ILE A 113 25.29 3.84 -16.88
C ILE A 113 25.78 2.44 -16.46
N MET A 114 24.93 1.45 -16.68
CA MET A 114 25.25 0.03 -16.56
C MET A 114 25.29 -0.61 -17.93
N TRP A 115 26.48 -1.02 -18.34
CA TRP A 115 26.72 -1.67 -19.62
C TRP A 115 26.17 -3.10 -19.61
N GLU A 116 25.10 -3.32 -20.38
CA GLU A 116 24.36 -4.57 -20.51
C GLU A 116 25.04 -5.57 -21.45
N CYS A 117 26.34 -5.77 -21.19
CA CYS A 117 27.35 -6.31 -22.09
C CYS A 117 27.18 -7.77 -22.51
N HIS A 118 26.42 -8.58 -21.77
CA HIS A 118 26.20 -9.99 -22.13
C HIS A 118 24.91 -10.24 -22.91
N ASN A 119 23.95 -9.30 -22.85
CA ASN A 119 22.66 -9.45 -23.50
C ASN A 119 22.53 -8.50 -24.68
N ALA A 120 22.50 -7.19 -24.46
CA ALA A 120 22.12 -6.20 -25.46
C ALA A 120 23.13 -5.06 -25.68
N GLY A 121 24.22 -4.98 -24.91
CA GLY A 121 25.33 -4.04 -25.09
C GLY A 121 26.61 -4.69 -25.64
N VAL A 122 26.58 -5.95 -26.07
CA VAL A 122 27.75 -6.77 -26.48
C VAL A 122 28.66 -6.00 -27.42
N ALA A 123 29.96 -5.88 -27.13
CA ALA A 123 30.98 -5.35 -28.06
C ALA A 123 31.39 -6.43 -29.09
N GLN A 124 31.71 -6.04 -30.32
CA GLN A 124 32.15 -6.99 -31.35
C GLN A 124 33.52 -7.59 -31.05
N ASP A 125 34.43 -6.73 -30.59
CA ASP A 125 35.80 -7.04 -30.22
C ASP A 125 36.38 -5.87 -29.40
N GLU A 126 37.69 -5.95 -29.09
CA GLU A 126 38.39 -4.91 -28.33
C GLU A 126 38.43 -3.56 -29.07
N ARG A 127 38.47 -3.53 -30.40
CA ARG A 127 38.47 -2.26 -31.16
C ARG A 127 37.12 -1.58 -31.04
N ASP A 128 36.03 -2.33 -31.20
CA ASP A 128 34.67 -1.80 -31.02
C ASP A 128 34.48 -1.21 -29.61
N LEU A 129 34.99 -1.87 -28.58
CA LEU A 129 34.94 -1.35 -27.21
C LEU A 129 35.72 -0.03 -27.05
N LEU A 130 36.94 0.05 -27.58
CA LEU A 130 37.83 1.19 -27.36
C LEU A 130 37.57 2.37 -28.31
N ASP A 131 37.16 2.09 -29.54
CA ASP A 131 37.10 3.07 -30.63
C ASP A 131 35.66 3.49 -30.95
N ASN A 132 34.64 2.71 -30.56
CA ASN A 132 33.23 3.05 -30.80
C ASN A 132 32.43 3.29 -29.50
N LEU A 133 32.51 2.38 -28.54
CA LEU A 133 31.72 2.46 -27.30
C LEU A 133 32.29 3.50 -26.32
N LEU A 134 33.57 3.36 -25.95
CA LEU A 134 34.22 4.25 -24.98
C LEU A 134 34.12 5.73 -25.39
N PRO A 135 34.40 6.14 -26.65
CA PRO A 135 34.30 7.53 -27.06
C PRO A 135 32.92 8.13 -26.79
N TYR A 136 31.88 7.40 -27.16
CA TYR A 136 30.51 7.84 -26.95
C TYR A 136 30.18 7.92 -25.46
N TRP A 137 30.58 6.94 -24.65
CA TRP A 137 30.37 7.02 -23.19
C TRP A 137 31.12 8.18 -22.54
N ALA A 138 32.37 8.39 -22.94
CA ALA A 138 33.22 9.47 -22.48
C ALA A 138 32.60 10.83 -22.77
N ASP A 139 32.20 11.04 -24.02
CA ASP A 139 31.80 12.36 -24.51
C ASP A 139 30.35 12.69 -24.11
N THR A 140 29.47 11.68 -24.05
CA THR A 140 28.03 11.86 -23.78
C THR A 140 27.69 11.79 -22.29
N TYR A 141 28.36 10.92 -21.52
CA TYR A 141 28.03 10.64 -20.12
C TYR A 141 29.15 11.04 -19.17
N PHE A 142 30.36 10.46 -19.30
CA PHE A 142 31.43 10.62 -18.30
C PHE A 142 31.90 12.07 -18.16
N SER A 143 31.75 12.88 -19.22
CA SER A 143 32.07 14.31 -19.22
C SER A 143 31.10 15.16 -18.40
N ARG A 144 29.88 14.68 -18.13
CA ARG A 144 28.85 15.49 -17.45
C ARG A 144 29.21 15.75 -15.99
N PRO A 145 28.89 16.94 -15.46
CA PRO A 145 29.28 17.33 -14.09
C PRO A 145 28.60 16.44 -13.04
N ASN A 146 27.37 16.00 -13.29
CA ASN A 146 26.61 15.12 -12.39
C ASN A 146 26.81 13.62 -12.69
N TYR A 147 27.73 13.21 -13.56
CA TYR A 147 28.06 11.79 -13.70
C TYR A 147 28.70 11.25 -12.41
N LEU A 148 28.30 10.07 -11.97
CA LEU A 148 28.82 9.44 -10.75
C LEU A 148 30.32 9.20 -10.89
N ARG A 149 31.08 9.72 -9.92
CA ARG A 149 32.53 9.56 -9.83
C ARG A 149 32.93 9.07 -8.46
N LEU A 150 33.85 8.13 -8.41
CA LEU A 150 34.53 7.70 -7.18
C LEU A 150 35.99 8.14 -7.29
N ASN A 151 36.44 8.96 -6.33
CA ASN A 151 37.77 9.58 -6.36
C ASN A 151 38.07 10.33 -7.67
N GLY A 152 37.06 11.01 -8.22
CA GLY A 152 37.16 11.75 -9.49
C GLY A 152 37.13 10.87 -10.75
N MET A 153 37.15 9.54 -10.64
CA MET A 153 37.06 8.62 -11.77
C MET A 153 35.60 8.31 -12.11
N PRO A 154 35.17 8.37 -13.38
CA PRO A 154 33.85 7.90 -13.79
C PRO A 154 33.64 6.44 -13.42
N VAL A 155 32.41 6.10 -13.04
CA VAL A 155 31.99 4.72 -12.73
C VAL A 155 31.19 4.16 -13.90
N LEU A 156 31.62 3.03 -14.46
CA LEU A 156 30.87 2.27 -15.48
C LEU A 156 30.50 0.91 -14.89
N PHE A 157 29.21 0.72 -14.58
CA PHE A 157 28.72 -0.56 -14.07
C PHE A 157 28.71 -1.59 -15.20
N VAL A 158 29.07 -2.84 -14.90
CA VAL A 158 29.13 -3.94 -15.87
C VAL A 158 28.15 -5.03 -15.45
N TYR A 159 27.12 -5.28 -16.27
CA TYR A 159 26.13 -6.31 -15.98
C TYR A 159 26.60 -7.70 -16.43
N SER A 160 27.13 -8.48 -15.47
CA SER A 160 27.83 -9.76 -15.72
C SER A 160 27.15 -11.02 -15.21
N TYR A 161 25.90 -10.94 -14.73
CA TYR A 161 25.19 -12.06 -14.09
C TYR A 161 25.31 -13.38 -14.88
N TYR A 162 26.02 -14.36 -14.29
CA TYR A 162 26.29 -15.69 -14.87
C TYR A 162 26.84 -15.73 -16.30
N ALA A 163 27.45 -14.65 -16.77
CA ALA A 163 27.76 -14.49 -18.18
C ALA A 163 29.16 -13.91 -18.44
N LEU A 164 30.09 -14.02 -17.49
CA LEU A 164 31.47 -13.54 -17.67
C LEU A 164 32.15 -14.20 -18.88
N ASP A 165 31.88 -15.48 -19.12
CA ASP A 165 32.32 -16.24 -20.28
C ASP A 165 31.78 -15.62 -21.59
N ARG A 166 30.51 -15.24 -21.62
CA ARG A 166 29.88 -14.57 -22.77
C ARG A 166 30.44 -13.18 -23.01
N ILE A 167 30.69 -12.42 -21.94
CA ILE A 167 31.34 -11.11 -22.02
C ILE A 167 32.76 -11.24 -22.54
N ALA A 168 33.46 -12.32 -22.19
CA ALA A 168 34.83 -12.56 -22.60
C ALA A 168 34.95 -13.06 -24.05
N GLN A 169 33.89 -13.64 -24.62
CA GLN A 169 33.92 -14.26 -25.93
C GLN A 169 34.43 -13.33 -27.05
N PRO A 170 33.96 -12.07 -27.18
CA PRO A 170 34.47 -11.12 -28.18
C PRO A 170 35.96 -10.78 -28.02
N PHE A 171 36.53 -11.01 -26.84
CA PHE A 171 37.91 -10.66 -26.49
C PHE A 171 38.84 -11.88 -26.44
N GLY A 172 38.38 -13.04 -26.91
CA GLY A 172 39.18 -14.27 -26.94
C GLY A 172 39.27 -14.99 -25.59
N GLY A 173 38.28 -14.82 -24.70
CA GLY A 173 38.15 -15.57 -23.44
C GLY A 173 38.61 -14.82 -22.18
N GLU A 174 38.24 -15.35 -21.01
CA GLU A 174 38.36 -14.65 -19.71
C GLU A 174 39.78 -14.20 -19.38
N ALA A 175 40.79 -14.98 -19.79
CA ALA A 175 42.20 -14.65 -19.57
C ALA A 175 42.63 -13.31 -20.20
N ASN A 176 41.89 -12.81 -21.19
CA ASN A 176 42.16 -11.54 -21.86
C ASN A 176 41.43 -10.34 -21.23
N LEU A 177 40.41 -10.56 -20.39
CA LEU A 177 39.56 -9.48 -19.89
C LEU A 177 40.34 -8.44 -19.08
N ALA A 178 41.24 -8.86 -18.19
CA ALA A 178 42.06 -7.92 -17.42
C ALA A 178 42.85 -6.98 -18.34
N ARG A 179 43.51 -7.53 -19.38
CA ARG A 179 44.28 -6.75 -20.35
C ARG A 179 43.38 -5.77 -21.11
N VAL A 180 42.19 -6.20 -21.51
CA VAL A 180 41.23 -5.38 -22.26
C VAL A 180 40.72 -4.23 -21.39
N PHE A 181 40.33 -4.49 -20.14
CA PHE A 181 39.85 -3.45 -19.24
C PHE A 181 40.95 -2.49 -18.76
N GLU A 182 42.20 -2.96 -18.62
CA GLU A 182 43.34 -2.07 -18.43
C GLU A 182 43.54 -1.13 -19.63
N ARG A 183 43.36 -1.63 -20.86
CA ARG A 183 43.39 -0.78 -22.05
C ARG A 183 42.22 0.18 -22.14
N LEU A 184 41.04 -0.21 -21.67
CA LEU A 184 39.87 0.65 -21.53
C LEU A 184 40.14 1.80 -20.54
N ARG A 185 40.70 1.50 -19.37
CA ARG A 185 41.14 2.51 -18.38
C ARG A 185 42.17 3.45 -18.98
N ALA A 186 43.21 2.92 -19.63
CA ALA A 186 44.24 3.74 -20.28
C ALA A 186 43.67 4.63 -21.39
N ALA A 187 42.66 4.15 -22.12
CA ALA A 187 41.97 4.95 -23.13
C ALA A 187 41.11 6.07 -22.51
N ALA A 188 40.45 5.81 -21.38
CA ALA A 188 39.77 6.85 -20.60
C ALA A 188 40.77 7.91 -20.08
N VAL A 189 41.95 7.49 -19.62
CA VAL A 189 43.03 8.41 -19.20
C VAL A 189 43.52 9.29 -20.34
N ARG A 190 43.73 8.72 -21.54
CA ARG A 190 44.08 9.51 -22.74
C ARG A 190 43.01 10.54 -23.12
N ARG A 191 41.75 10.34 -22.71
CA ARG A 191 40.64 11.28 -22.88
C ARG A 191 40.53 12.32 -21.76
N GLY A 192 41.44 12.31 -20.78
CA GLY A 192 41.51 13.31 -19.72
C GLY A 192 40.79 12.93 -18.42
N PHE A 193 40.26 11.72 -18.30
CA PHE A 193 39.74 11.22 -17.02
C PHE A 193 40.89 10.70 -16.14
N PRO A 194 40.81 10.77 -14.79
CA PRO A 194 41.86 10.22 -13.92
C PRO A 194 42.00 8.69 -14.01
N GLY A 195 40.98 8.01 -14.53
CA GLY A 195 40.86 6.55 -14.61
C GLY A 195 39.42 6.16 -14.93
N LEU A 196 39.08 4.89 -14.69
CA LEU A 196 37.72 4.36 -14.84
C LEU A 196 37.51 3.27 -13.79
N VAL A 197 36.42 3.37 -13.03
CA VAL A 197 36.03 2.35 -12.04
C VAL A 197 34.99 1.43 -12.66
N LEU A 198 35.22 0.12 -12.55
CA LEU A 198 34.36 -0.92 -13.11
C LEU A 198 33.80 -1.82 -12.00
N PRO A 199 32.62 -1.50 -11.43
CA PRO A 199 31.85 -2.42 -10.62
C PRO A 199 31.22 -3.51 -11.50
N PHE A 200 31.38 -4.77 -11.14
CA PHE A 200 30.80 -5.91 -11.83
C PHE A 200 29.63 -6.49 -11.05
N GLU A 201 28.58 -6.82 -11.77
CA GLU A 201 27.42 -7.47 -11.19
C GLU A 201 27.77 -8.91 -10.78
N TYR A 202 27.43 -9.25 -9.55
CA TYR A 202 27.48 -10.58 -8.99
C TYR A 202 26.38 -10.67 -7.95
N ARG A 203 25.48 -11.65 -8.02
CA ARG A 203 24.43 -11.85 -7.00
C ARG A 203 24.44 -13.25 -6.38
N GLU A 204 25.63 -13.84 -6.34
CA GLU A 204 25.92 -15.14 -5.73
C GLU A 204 26.85 -14.97 -4.53
N THR A 205 27.03 -16.00 -3.70
CA THR A 205 27.82 -15.90 -2.46
C THR A 205 29.18 -16.60 -2.53
N HIS A 206 29.47 -17.30 -3.63
CA HIS A 206 30.69 -18.10 -3.76
C HIS A 206 31.93 -17.22 -3.98
N ALA A 207 32.98 -17.41 -3.17
CA ALA A 207 34.23 -16.65 -3.29
C ALA A 207 34.93 -16.82 -4.66
N GLU A 208 34.75 -17.97 -5.32
CA GLU A 208 35.38 -18.24 -6.61
C GLU A 208 34.86 -17.34 -7.73
N GLY A 209 33.55 -17.05 -7.76
CA GLY A 209 33.00 -16.08 -8.71
C GLY A 209 33.59 -14.68 -8.50
N LEU A 210 33.73 -14.23 -7.24
CA LEU A 210 34.39 -12.97 -6.93
C LEU A 210 35.87 -12.96 -7.38
N ARG A 211 36.59 -14.08 -7.26
CA ARG A 211 37.98 -14.20 -7.73
C ARG A 211 38.05 -14.09 -9.25
N ARG A 212 37.13 -14.73 -9.96
CA ARG A 212 37.03 -14.62 -11.42
C ARG A 212 36.76 -13.18 -11.87
N LEU A 213 35.86 -12.46 -11.19
CA LEU A 213 35.62 -11.04 -11.48
C LEU A 213 36.86 -10.18 -11.21
N ARG A 214 37.54 -10.39 -10.09
CA ARG A 214 38.80 -9.70 -9.79
C ARG A 214 39.87 -9.99 -10.84
N GLN A 215 40.02 -11.25 -11.26
CA GLN A 215 40.96 -11.66 -12.31
C GLN A 215 40.57 -11.10 -13.67
N ALA A 216 39.28 -10.89 -13.94
CA ALA A 216 38.81 -10.21 -15.13
C ALA A 216 39.07 -8.70 -15.09
N GLY A 217 39.42 -8.12 -13.94
CA GLY A 217 39.75 -6.71 -13.79
C GLY A 217 38.64 -5.84 -13.18
N ALA A 218 37.66 -6.44 -12.48
CA ALA A 218 36.68 -5.69 -11.70
C ALA A 218 37.35 -4.96 -10.52
N ASP A 219 36.92 -3.72 -10.27
CA ASP A 219 37.37 -2.95 -9.09
C ASP A 219 36.51 -3.24 -7.85
N MET A 220 35.26 -3.64 -8.08
CA MET A 220 34.24 -3.80 -7.05
C MET A 220 33.13 -4.76 -7.53
N ALA A 221 32.45 -5.42 -6.61
CA ALA A 221 31.20 -6.15 -6.87
C ALA A 221 29.97 -5.34 -6.45
N PHE A 222 28.84 -5.58 -7.12
CA PHE A 222 27.51 -5.19 -6.66
C PHE A 222 26.51 -6.29 -7.04
N ALA A 223 25.40 -6.40 -6.32
CA ALA A 223 24.28 -7.25 -6.75
C ALA A 223 23.22 -6.35 -7.39
N TYR A 224 22.62 -6.78 -8.49
CA TYR A 224 21.44 -6.09 -9.03
C TYR A 224 20.22 -6.32 -8.13
N CYS A 225 20.04 -7.57 -7.71
CA CYS A 225 19.05 -8.01 -6.73
C CYS A 225 19.57 -9.28 -6.04
N TRP A 226 19.04 -9.62 -4.87
CA TRP A 226 19.30 -10.90 -4.21
C TRP A 226 18.20 -11.91 -4.51
N HIS A 227 18.55 -13.03 -5.17
CA HIS A 227 17.61 -14.13 -5.36
C HIS A 227 17.50 -14.99 -4.11
N THR A 228 16.29 -15.40 -3.76
CA THR A 228 16.07 -16.35 -2.68
C THR A 228 16.05 -17.79 -3.20
N PRO A 229 16.56 -18.77 -2.44
CA PRO A 229 16.50 -20.17 -2.84
C PRO A 229 15.07 -20.72 -2.82
N GLN A 230 14.20 -20.17 -1.97
CA GLN A 230 12.77 -20.47 -1.98
C GLN A 230 12.10 -19.74 -3.15
N ARG A 231 11.11 -20.40 -3.78
CA ARG A 231 10.24 -19.76 -4.78
C ARG A 231 9.30 -18.73 -4.16
N ARG A 232 8.89 -18.95 -2.91
CA ARG A 232 7.95 -18.11 -2.16
C ARG A 232 8.49 -17.92 -0.74
N PRO A 233 9.62 -17.21 -0.56
CA PRO A 233 10.17 -16.96 0.76
C PRO A 233 9.18 -16.14 1.61
N THR A 234 9.19 -16.38 2.91
CA THR A 234 8.67 -15.41 3.89
C THR A 234 9.56 -14.17 3.92
N ALA A 235 9.05 -13.05 4.46
CA ALA A 235 9.85 -11.84 4.64
C ALA A 235 11.13 -12.12 5.45
N ALA A 236 11.01 -12.89 6.54
CA ALA A 236 12.13 -13.26 7.38
C ALA A 236 13.20 -14.08 6.63
N GLU A 237 12.80 -15.04 5.80
CA GLU A 237 13.75 -15.82 4.97
C GLU A 237 14.45 -14.95 3.94
N ALA A 238 13.71 -14.06 3.28
CA ALA A 238 14.29 -13.13 2.31
C ALA A 238 15.30 -12.19 2.95
N ILE A 239 14.97 -11.58 4.09
CA ILE A 239 15.86 -10.71 4.85
C ILE A 239 17.11 -11.48 5.30
N ALA A 240 16.93 -12.65 5.91
CA ALA A 240 18.03 -13.48 6.39
C ALA A 240 18.99 -13.86 5.26
N HIS A 241 18.46 -14.19 4.08
CA HIS A 241 19.25 -14.54 2.90
C HIS A 241 20.12 -13.36 2.43
N GLN A 242 19.55 -12.16 2.30
CA GLN A 242 20.28 -10.97 1.87
C GLN A 242 21.44 -10.62 2.81
N LEU A 243 21.16 -10.65 4.12
CA LEU A 243 22.17 -10.37 5.13
C LEU A 243 23.26 -11.46 5.15
N ALA A 244 22.90 -12.72 4.90
CA ALA A 244 23.88 -13.80 4.76
C ALA A 244 24.75 -13.60 3.52
N ALA A 245 24.21 -13.13 2.41
CA ALA A 245 24.97 -12.85 1.20
C ALA A 245 25.99 -11.71 1.40
N LEU A 246 25.57 -10.61 2.03
CA LEU A 246 26.48 -9.51 2.39
C LEU A 246 27.60 -9.96 3.33
N ARG A 247 27.27 -10.78 4.34
CA ARG A 247 28.27 -11.39 5.23
C ARG A 247 29.23 -12.29 4.49
N ALA A 248 28.74 -13.13 3.57
CA ALA A 248 29.57 -14.03 2.78
C ALA A 248 30.58 -13.26 1.92
N TRP A 249 30.18 -12.14 1.31
CA TRP A 249 31.11 -11.28 0.57
C TRP A 249 32.17 -10.65 1.45
N ARG A 250 31.79 -10.15 2.62
CA ARG A 250 32.73 -9.62 3.61
C ARG A 250 33.73 -10.67 4.09
N GLU A 251 33.24 -11.87 4.42
CA GLU A 251 34.06 -12.98 4.90
C GLU A 251 35.00 -13.51 3.81
N ALA A 252 34.53 -13.55 2.56
CA ALA A 252 35.37 -13.94 1.42
C ALA A 252 36.53 -12.94 1.23
N ALA A 253 36.30 -11.65 1.50
CA ALA A 253 37.29 -10.58 1.40
C ALA A 253 38.08 -10.56 0.08
N VAL A 254 37.44 -10.96 -1.02
CA VAL A 254 38.10 -11.12 -2.33
C VAL A 254 38.13 -9.81 -3.11
N LEU A 255 37.01 -9.09 -3.11
CA LEU A 255 36.79 -7.88 -3.89
C LEU A 255 35.99 -6.87 -3.03
N PRO A 256 36.30 -5.57 -3.07
CA PRO A 256 35.42 -4.55 -2.50
C PRO A 256 34.01 -4.68 -3.07
N PHE A 257 32.99 -4.24 -2.35
CA PHE A 257 31.61 -4.29 -2.84
C PHE A 257 30.78 -3.08 -2.40
N MET A 258 29.69 -2.81 -3.13
CA MET A 258 28.61 -1.94 -2.66
C MET A 258 27.61 -2.78 -1.87
N ALA A 259 27.13 -2.28 -0.73
CA ALA A 259 26.01 -2.93 -0.05
C ALA A 259 24.78 -2.88 -0.95
N THR A 260 24.02 -3.96 -1.04
CA THR A 260 22.79 -4.05 -1.84
C THR A 260 21.63 -4.48 -0.97
N ALA A 261 20.51 -3.77 -1.06
CA ALA A 261 19.25 -4.14 -0.41
C ALA A 261 18.15 -4.37 -1.46
N THR A 262 17.49 -5.52 -1.35
CA THR A 262 16.44 -5.96 -2.28
C THR A 262 15.06 -5.90 -1.66
N VAL A 263 14.13 -5.21 -2.33
CA VAL A 263 12.74 -5.08 -1.91
C VAL A 263 11.88 -6.27 -2.32
N GLY A 264 12.22 -6.97 -3.40
CA GLY A 264 11.44 -8.11 -3.87
C GLY A 264 11.96 -8.75 -5.15
N TRP A 265 11.14 -9.64 -5.71
CA TRP A 265 11.27 -10.20 -7.05
C TRP A 265 9.93 -10.86 -7.42
N ASP A 266 9.18 -10.29 -8.35
CA ASP A 266 7.94 -10.84 -8.90
C ASP A 266 7.82 -10.54 -10.41
N PRO A 267 8.41 -11.40 -11.27
CA PRO A 267 8.46 -11.23 -12.71
C PRO A 267 7.20 -11.75 -13.44
N LEU A 268 6.08 -11.93 -12.72
CA LEU A 268 4.84 -12.45 -13.32
C LEU A 268 4.38 -11.71 -14.60
N PRO A 269 4.47 -10.36 -14.72
CA PRO A 269 4.17 -9.67 -15.97
C PRO A 269 4.99 -10.15 -17.18
N TRP A 270 6.22 -10.63 -16.93
CA TRP A 270 7.13 -11.16 -17.93
C TRP A 270 6.94 -12.65 -18.21
N GLN A 271 5.84 -13.27 -17.75
CA GLN A 271 5.64 -14.69 -17.89
C GLN A 271 5.80 -15.19 -19.35
N GLN A 272 6.52 -16.30 -19.50
CA GLN A 272 6.74 -16.99 -20.78
C GLN A 272 6.51 -18.51 -20.59
N PRO A 273 5.26 -18.97 -20.37
CA PRO A 273 4.99 -20.36 -20.06
C PRO A 273 5.43 -21.34 -21.16
N GLN A 274 5.60 -20.87 -22.39
CA GLN A 274 5.99 -21.68 -23.54
C GLN A 274 7.50 -21.68 -23.79
N ASN A 275 8.30 -20.92 -23.03
CA ASN A 275 9.75 -20.81 -23.26
C ASN A 275 10.52 -21.74 -22.31
N PRO A 276 10.94 -22.94 -22.74
CA PRO A 276 11.67 -23.88 -21.87
C PRO A 276 13.07 -23.37 -21.48
N LYS A 277 13.59 -22.33 -22.16
CA LYS A 277 14.88 -21.72 -21.84
C LYS A 277 14.80 -20.63 -20.77
N ALA A 278 13.59 -20.25 -20.34
CA ALA A 278 13.37 -19.25 -19.30
C ALA A 278 12.49 -19.81 -18.17
N PRO A 279 12.92 -20.87 -17.47
CA PRO A 279 12.14 -21.45 -16.37
C PRO A 279 11.87 -20.45 -15.23
N TRP A 280 12.70 -19.41 -15.07
CA TRP A 280 12.45 -18.35 -14.09
C TRP A 280 11.30 -17.39 -14.47
N LEU A 281 10.80 -17.47 -15.71
CA LEU A 281 9.61 -16.76 -16.20
C LEU A 281 8.40 -17.69 -16.40
N HIS A 282 8.51 -18.96 -16.03
CA HIS A 282 7.37 -19.88 -16.11
C HIS A 282 6.53 -19.78 -14.82
N PRO A 283 5.20 -19.57 -14.89
CA PRO A 283 4.36 -19.27 -13.71
C PRO A 283 4.45 -20.26 -12.55
N GLU A 284 4.72 -21.52 -12.84
CA GLU A 284 4.84 -22.58 -11.84
C GLU A 284 6.22 -22.68 -11.18
N THR A 285 7.26 -22.13 -11.81
CA THR A 285 8.66 -22.26 -11.37
C THR A 285 9.33 -20.94 -11.01
N MET A 286 8.73 -19.80 -11.38
CA MET A 286 9.24 -18.48 -11.02
C MET A 286 9.24 -18.25 -9.51
N THR A 287 10.30 -17.61 -9.03
CA THR A 287 10.37 -17.05 -7.69
C THR A 287 9.54 -15.76 -7.63
N ARG A 288 8.75 -15.59 -6.58
CA ARG A 288 7.83 -14.46 -6.42
C ARG A 288 7.68 -14.06 -4.95
N TRP A 289 8.12 -12.85 -4.60
CA TRP A 289 8.00 -12.25 -3.28
C TRP A 289 8.20 -10.74 -3.35
N LYS A 290 7.72 -10.03 -2.32
CA LYS A 290 7.97 -8.61 -2.11
C LYS A 290 7.89 -8.35 -0.61
N LEU A 291 8.83 -7.57 -0.06
CA LEU A 291 8.77 -7.16 1.34
C LEU A 291 7.70 -6.08 1.50
N PRO A 292 6.74 -6.24 2.44
CA PRO A 292 5.92 -5.13 2.88
C PRO A 292 6.77 -3.95 3.37
N PRO A 293 6.27 -2.71 3.36
CA PRO A 293 7.07 -1.53 3.76
C PRO A 293 7.70 -1.63 5.16
N ALA A 294 7.04 -2.29 6.11
CA ALA A 294 7.57 -2.50 7.46
C ALA A 294 8.77 -3.47 7.48
N ASP A 295 8.70 -4.56 6.71
CA ASP A 295 9.78 -5.53 6.58
C ASP A 295 10.94 -4.97 5.75
N TRP A 296 10.64 -4.18 4.72
CA TRP A 296 11.64 -3.40 3.98
C TRP A 296 12.43 -2.48 4.91
N ARG A 297 11.74 -1.72 5.77
CA ARG A 297 12.40 -0.88 6.77
C ARG A 297 13.27 -1.68 7.74
N SER A 298 12.81 -2.86 8.17
CA SER A 298 13.60 -3.77 9.03
C SER A 298 14.88 -4.24 8.33
N LEU A 299 14.79 -4.68 7.07
CA LEU A 299 15.97 -5.00 6.25
C LEU A 299 16.94 -3.83 6.18
N LEU A 300 16.43 -2.62 5.90
CA LEU A 300 17.26 -1.43 5.78
C LEU A 300 18.01 -1.11 7.07
N LEU A 301 17.38 -1.28 8.24
CA LEU A 301 18.05 -1.11 9.54
C LEU A 301 19.21 -2.12 9.71
N ASP A 302 18.98 -3.39 9.34
CA ASP A 302 20.01 -4.42 9.43
C ASP A 302 21.15 -4.19 8.43
N VAL A 303 20.83 -3.76 7.20
CA VAL A 303 21.81 -3.37 6.18
C VAL A 303 22.61 -2.17 6.66
N LYS A 304 21.97 -1.15 7.25
CA LYS A 304 22.67 -0.01 7.84
C LYS A 304 23.62 -0.44 8.94
N ALA A 305 23.19 -1.31 9.85
CA ALA A 305 24.04 -1.85 10.91
C ALA A 305 25.25 -2.62 10.34
N PHE A 306 25.04 -3.39 9.27
CA PHE A 306 26.11 -4.06 8.53
C PHE A 306 27.10 -3.04 7.95
N MET A 307 26.60 -2.02 7.23
CA MET A 307 27.42 -0.96 6.63
C MET A 307 28.23 -0.18 7.70
N ASP A 308 27.61 0.14 8.84
CA ASP A 308 28.26 0.87 9.94
C ASP A 308 29.38 0.06 10.61
N ALA A 309 29.32 -1.26 10.52
CA ALA A 309 30.36 -2.17 11.01
C ALA A 309 31.50 -2.38 10.00
N GLU A 310 31.34 -1.94 8.74
CA GLU A 310 32.37 -2.10 7.72
C GLU A 310 33.61 -1.24 8.01
N PRO A 311 34.83 -1.71 7.64
CA PRO A 311 36.04 -0.91 7.76
C PRO A 311 35.92 0.46 7.09
N ALA A 312 36.58 1.49 7.65
CA ALA A 312 36.51 2.86 7.12
C ALA A 312 36.87 2.98 5.63
N ALA A 313 37.78 2.13 5.15
CA ALA A 313 38.20 2.09 3.75
C ALA A 313 37.29 1.25 2.83
N SER A 314 36.34 0.49 3.39
CA SER A 314 35.41 -0.35 2.62
C SER A 314 34.37 0.53 1.92
N PRO A 315 34.17 0.41 0.60
CA PRO A 315 33.09 1.11 -0.09
C PRO A 315 31.71 0.78 0.49
N ALA A 316 31.50 -0.46 0.95
CA ALA A 316 30.25 -0.90 1.58
C ALA A 316 29.90 -0.11 2.86
N ARG A 317 30.86 0.59 3.48
CA ARG A 317 30.57 1.48 4.62
C ARG A 317 29.71 2.68 4.23
N ARG A 318 29.80 3.12 2.97
CA ARG A 318 29.20 4.38 2.50
C ARG A 318 28.33 4.22 1.27
N LEU A 319 28.55 3.20 0.44
CA LEU A 319 27.84 2.99 -0.81
C LEU A 319 26.73 1.95 -0.62
N LEU A 320 25.48 2.40 -0.81
CA LEU A 320 24.30 1.56 -0.83
C LEU A 320 23.66 1.60 -2.22
N LEU A 321 23.35 0.43 -2.75
CA LEU A 321 22.59 0.24 -3.98
C LEU A 321 21.26 -0.43 -3.65
N LEU A 322 20.18 0.17 -4.12
CA LEU A 322 18.83 -0.31 -3.91
C LEU A 322 18.27 -0.92 -5.19
N ASP A 323 17.55 -2.01 -5.04
CA ASP A 323 16.82 -2.61 -6.15
C ASP A 323 15.33 -2.25 -6.12
N ASN A 324 14.71 -2.00 -7.26
CA ASN A 324 15.16 -1.02 -8.25
C ASN A 324 14.27 0.23 -8.12
N TRP A 325 14.60 1.33 -8.78
CA TRP A 325 13.71 2.49 -8.83
C TRP A 325 12.37 2.11 -9.48
N ASN A 326 12.40 1.61 -10.72
CA ASN A 326 11.22 1.49 -11.59
C ASN A 326 11.16 0.16 -12.37
N GLU A 327 11.71 -0.95 -11.86
CA GLU A 327 11.60 -2.24 -12.56
C GLU A 327 10.20 -2.86 -12.34
N TRP A 328 9.17 -2.23 -12.91
CA TRP A 328 7.77 -2.55 -12.70
C TRP A 328 7.41 -3.98 -13.12
N GLY A 329 8.08 -4.50 -14.16
CA GLY A 329 7.82 -5.84 -14.66
C GLY A 329 8.45 -6.95 -13.83
N GLU A 330 9.63 -6.73 -13.25
CA GLU A 330 10.25 -7.70 -12.32
C GLU A 330 9.74 -7.53 -10.88
N GLY A 331 8.90 -6.53 -10.59
CA GLY A 331 8.14 -6.43 -9.33
C GLY A 331 8.90 -5.88 -8.12
N HIS A 332 10.18 -5.58 -8.30
CA HIS A 332 11.05 -4.96 -7.30
C HIS A 332 11.29 -3.49 -7.63
N TYR A 333 10.29 -2.67 -7.36
CA TYR A 333 10.28 -1.23 -7.62
C TYR A 333 10.08 -0.45 -6.32
N LEU A 334 10.79 0.67 -6.19
CA LEU A 334 10.74 1.60 -5.06
C LEU A 334 9.96 2.88 -5.39
N ALA A 335 9.85 3.21 -6.67
CA ALA A 335 9.14 4.38 -7.14
C ALA A 335 7.69 4.37 -6.61
N PRO A 336 7.13 5.55 -6.27
CA PRO A 336 5.81 5.64 -5.66
C PRO A 336 4.72 5.05 -6.57
N GLN A 337 3.82 4.31 -5.95
CA GLN A 337 2.84 3.48 -6.64
C GLN A 337 1.52 3.41 -5.86
N VAL A 338 0.43 3.05 -6.53
CA VAL A 338 -0.95 3.18 -5.98
C VAL A 338 -1.21 2.37 -4.70
N THR A 339 -0.56 1.23 -4.50
CA THR A 339 -0.79 0.35 -3.33
C THR A 339 -0.09 0.86 -2.06
N ASP A 340 1.17 1.27 -2.15
CA ASP A 340 1.99 1.63 -0.97
C ASP A 340 2.38 3.12 -0.91
N GLY A 341 1.98 3.91 -1.90
CA GLY A 341 2.33 5.33 -1.98
C GLY A 341 3.85 5.55 -1.94
N PHE A 342 4.29 6.40 -1.00
CA PHE A 342 5.70 6.73 -0.76
C PHE A 342 6.38 5.84 0.29
N ALA A 343 5.72 4.81 0.83
CA ALA A 343 6.20 4.11 2.02
C ALA A 343 7.61 3.49 1.87
N TYR A 344 7.97 2.97 0.70
CA TYR A 344 9.32 2.43 0.46
C TYR A 344 10.40 3.52 0.48
N LEU A 345 10.12 4.68 -0.10
CA LEU A 345 11.04 5.82 -0.09
C LEU A 345 11.15 6.42 1.32
N GLN A 346 10.03 6.52 2.04
CA GLN A 346 10.00 6.98 3.43
C GLN A 346 10.87 6.08 4.33
N ALA A 347 10.84 4.77 4.14
CA ALA A 347 11.72 3.85 4.87
C ALA A 347 13.22 4.10 4.59
N VAL A 348 13.60 4.35 3.32
CA VAL A 348 14.99 4.71 2.97
C VAL A 348 15.41 5.99 3.68
N ARG A 349 14.55 7.01 3.60
CA ARG A 349 14.77 8.32 4.23
C ARG A 349 14.97 8.19 5.74
N GLU A 350 14.07 7.49 6.42
CA GLU A 350 14.10 7.32 7.88
C GLU A 350 15.38 6.62 8.36
N VAL A 351 15.87 5.64 7.61
CA VAL A 351 17.00 4.82 8.04
C VAL A 351 18.34 5.49 7.74
N PHE A 352 18.50 6.08 6.56
CA PHE A 352 19.81 6.53 6.07
C PHE A 352 20.02 8.05 6.06
N THR A 353 19.06 8.84 6.52
CA THR A 353 19.18 10.30 6.55
C THR A 353 18.95 10.87 7.94
N ARG A 354 19.32 12.13 8.15
CA ARG A 354 19.05 12.87 9.40
C ARG A 354 17.62 13.41 9.48
N ALA A 355 16.86 13.29 8.39
CA ALA A 355 15.53 13.86 8.24
C ALA A 355 15.44 15.34 8.65
N ASP A 356 16.48 16.12 8.35
CA ASP A 356 16.66 17.54 8.71
C ASP A 356 15.90 18.52 7.80
N ASN A 357 15.12 17.99 6.86
CA ASN A 357 14.14 18.72 6.06
C ASN A 357 12.79 17.97 6.04
N ARG A 358 11.80 18.49 5.31
CA ARG A 358 10.50 17.82 5.14
C ARG A 358 10.32 17.43 3.67
N PRO A 359 10.11 16.14 3.35
CA PRO A 359 9.83 15.75 1.97
C PRO A 359 8.47 16.31 1.53
N ASP A 360 8.34 16.63 0.25
CA ASP A 360 7.11 17.12 -0.36
C ASP A 360 6.54 16.03 -1.28
N ASP A 361 5.72 15.18 -0.65
CA ASP A 361 5.06 14.01 -1.24
C ASP A 361 3.78 14.37 -2.03
N ARG A 362 3.59 15.66 -2.35
CA ARG A 362 2.49 16.08 -3.24
C ARG A 362 2.68 15.45 -4.62
N LEU A 363 1.56 15.09 -5.22
CA LEU A 363 1.49 14.54 -6.57
C LEU A 363 1.46 15.67 -7.61
N PRO A 364 1.74 15.38 -8.89
CA PRO A 364 1.64 16.37 -9.96
C PRO A 364 0.31 17.10 -9.98
N ALA A 365 -0.80 16.37 -9.79
CA ALA A 365 -2.14 16.93 -9.77
C ALA A 365 -2.33 17.97 -8.65
N ASP A 366 -1.70 17.79 -7.49
CA ASP A 366 -1.80 18.70 -6.33
C ASP A 366 -1.18 20.08 -6.62
N VAL A 367 -0.35 20.19 -7.65
CA VAL A 367 0.29 21.44 -8.09
C VAL A 367 -0.10 21.85 -9.51
N GLY A 368 -1.16 21.24 -10.07
CA GLY A 368 -1.68 21.52 -11.40
C GLY A 368 -0.75 21.10 -12.54
N LEU A 369 -0.03 19.99 -12.35
CA LEU A 369 0.84 19.34 -13.34
C LEU A 369 0.31 17.95 -13.72
N GLY A 370 0.78 17.43 -14.85
CA GLY A 370 0.27 16.18 -15.43
C GLY A 370 -1.18 16.32 -15.95
N PRO A 371 -1.95 15.22 -16.03
CA PRO A 371 -1.52 13.84 -15.78
C PRO A 371 -0.52 13.37 -16.83
N TYR A 372 0.49 12.59 -16.43
CA TYR A 372 1.54 12.13 -17.35
C TYR A 372 1.16 10.85 -18.11
N ASP A 373 -0.01 10.29 -17.85
CA ASP A 373 -0.57 9.15 -18.57
C ASP A 373 -1.49 9.54 -19.74
N ALA A 374 -1.64 10.84 -20.03
CA ALA A 374 -2.50 11.33 -21.12
C ALA A 374 -2.11 10.78 -22.50
N GLY A 375 -0.81 10.67 -22.79
CA GLY A 375 -0.32 10.09 -24.04
C GLY A 375 -0.66 8.61 -24.18
N TYR A 376 -0.42 7.84 -23.11
CA TYR A 376 -0.79 6.44 -23.05
C TYR A 376 -2.31 6.26 -23.15
N ALA A 377 -3.08 7.06 -22.41
CA ALA A 377 -4.54 7.03 -22.42
C ALA A 377 -5.12 7.40 -23.78
N ALA A 378 -4.52 8.34 -24.52
CA ALA A 378 -4.94 8.68 -25.88
C ALA A 378 -4.62 7.57 -26.89
N ALA A 379 -3.45 6.93 -26.77
CA ALA A 379 -3.05 5.82 -27.63
C ALA A 379 -3.86 4.53 -27.39
N HIS A 380 -4.40 4.38 -26.18
CA HIS A 380 -5.26 3.26 -25.79
C HIS A 380 -6.72 3.70 -25.60
N ALA A 381 -7.06 4.92 -26.02
CA ALA A 381 -8.43 5.40 -26.01
C ALA A 381 -9.22 4.53 -26.99
N PRO A 382 -10.32 3.89 -26.55
CA PRO A 382 -11.21 3.24 -27.50
C PRO A 382 -11.69 4.30 -28.51
N ALA A 383 -11.80 3.93 -29.79
CA ALA A 383 -12.31 4.82 -30.83
C ALA A 383 -13.64 5.47 -30.39
N PRO A 384 -13.89 6.75 -30.74
CA PRO A 384 -15.05 7.48 -30.24
C PRO A 384 -16.35 6.77 -30.64
N THR A 385 -17.03 6.20 -29.66
CA THR A 385 -18.38 5.64 -29.82
C THR A 385 -19.44 6.75 -29.73
N PRO A 386 -20.51 6.68 -30.55
CA PRO A 386 -21.67 7.57 -30.42
C PRO A 386 -22.35 7.40 -29.05
N PRO A 387 -23.26 8.31 -28.63
CA PRO A 387 -23.92 8.21 -27.32
C PRO A 387 -24.58 6.83 -27.16
N PRO A 388 -24.51 6.23 -25.96
CA PRO A 388 -24.66 4.79 -25.83
C PRO A 388 -26.10 4.37 -26.10
N SER A 389 -26.27 3.56 -27.14
CA SER A 389 -27.35 2.59 -27.19
C SER A 389 -26.89 1.35 -26.41
N PRO A 390 -27.72 0.78 -25.52
CA PRO A 390 -27.28 -0.22 -24.56
C PRO A 390 -26.98 -1.55 -25.28
N ARG A 391 -25.73 -2.02 -25.21
CA ARG A 391 -25.41 -3.45 -25.40
C ARG A 391 -24.32 -3.91 -24.43
N PRO A 392 -24.40 -5.16 -23.96
CA PRO A 392 -23.84 -5.57 -22.67
C PRO A 392 -22.44 -6.16 -22.82
N ALA A 393 -21.53 -5.76 -21.94
CA ALA A 393 -20.37 -6.58 -21.61
C ALA A 393 -20.88 -7.85 -20.93
N ALA A 394 -20.54 -9.02 -21.45
CA ALA A 394 -20.85 -10.26 -20.75
C ALA A 394 -20.04 -10.29 -19.46
N ALA A 395 -20.71 -10.03 -18.33
CA ALA A 395 -20.17 -10.19 -16.99
C ALA A 395 -19.67 -11.64 -16.83
N SER A 396 -18.35 -11.82 -16.79
CA SER A 396 -17.78 -13.08 -16.34
C SER A 396 -18.16 -13.26 -14.88
N ARG A 397 -18.90 -14.32 -14.54
CA ARG A 397 -19.29 -14.60 -13.16
C ARG A 397 -18.07 -14.70 -12.24
N LEU A 398 -18.14 -14.04 -11.09
CA LEU A 398 -17.18 -14.14 -10.00
C LEU A 398 -17.32 -15.48 -9.27
N LEU A 399 -18.53 -16.01 -9.21
CA LEU A 399 -18.85 -17.22 -8.48
C LEU A 399 -18.96 -18.41 -9.44
N PRO A 400 -18.53 -19.62 -9.00
CA PRO A 400 -18.74 -20.84 -9.78
C PRO A 400 -20.20 -21.04 -10.19
N ALA A 401 -20.42 -21.68 -11.34
CA ALA A 401 -21.77 -22.09 -11.73
C ALA A 401 -22.38 -23.00 -10.66
N GLY A 402 -23.63 -22.72 -10.26
CA GLY A 402 -24.31 -23.48 -9.20
C GLY A 402 -23.88 -23.11 -7.78
N TRP A 403 -23.20 -21.97 -7.58
CA TRP A 403 -22.85 -21.48 -6.25
C TRP A 403 -24.09 -21.37 -5.33
N ASP A 404 -24.01 -22.02 -4.17
CA ASP A 404 -25.04 -21.98 -3.14
C ASP A 404 -24.60 -21.03 -2.02
N ALA A 405 -25.11 -19.82 -2.07
CA ALA A 405 -24.78 -18.77 -1.10
C ALA A 405 -25.26 -19.10 0.32
N LYS A 406 -26.34 -19.88 0.46
CA LYS A 406 -26.85 -20.30 1.77
C LYS A 406 -25.92 -21.35 2.37
N LEU A 407 -25.54 -22.38 1.60
CA LEU A 407 -24.59 -23.40 2.06
C LEU A 407 -23.23 -22.78 2.42
N ALA A 408 -22.77 -21.79 1.64
CA ALA A 408 -21.57 -21.03 1.98
C ALA A 408 -21.72 -20.28 3.32
N GLY A 409 -22.86 -19.62 3.55
CA GLY A 409 -23.19 -18.98 4.82
C GLY A 409 -23.25 -19.96 6.00
N ASP A 410 -23.90 -21.11 5.84
CA ASP A 410 -24.03 -22.15 6.86
C ASP A 410 -22.66 -22.66 7.33
N ARG A 411 -21.70 -22.84 6.41
CA ARG A 411 -20.32 -23.25 6.74
C ARG A 411 -19.61 -22.23 7.61
N VAL A 412 -19.77 -20.94 7.29
CA VAL A 412 -19.17 -19.85 8.07
C VAL A 412 -19.81 -19.80 9.46
N LEU A 413 -21.15 -19.87 9.54
CA LEU A 413 -21.88 -19.87 10.82
C LEU A 413 -21.41 -20.97 11.77
N ALA A 414 -21.12 -22.18 11.26
CA ALA A 414 -20.60 -23.28 12.06
C ALA A 414 -19.19 -23.02 12.63
N GLY A 415 -18.40 -22.18 11.95
CA GLY A 415 -17.05 -21.80 12.35
C GLY A 415 -16.98 -20.68 13.40
N LEU A 416 -18.07 -19.93 13.61
CA LEU A 416 -18.06 -18.79 14.51
C LEU A 416 -17.97 -19.20 15.99
N ARG A 417 -17.28 -18.38 16.80
CA ARG A 417 -17.06 -18.60 18.24
C ARG A 417 -17.45 -17.36 19.04
N ASN A 418 -18.10 -17.57 20.18
CA ASN A 418 -18.40 -16.47 21.11
C ASN A 418 -17.11 -15.98 21.77
N VAL A 419 -16.86 -14.68 21.65
CA VAL A 419 -15.64 -14.02 22.18
C VAL A 419 -15.93 -13.06 23.33
N CYS A 420 -17.18 -12.98 23.79
CA CYS A 420 -17.55 -12.19 24.95
C CYS A 420 -17.14 -12.85 26.28
N LEU A 421 -17.02 -12.02 27.32
CA LEU A 421 -16.84 -12.46 28.70
C LEU A 421 -17.99 -13.37 29.16
N PRO A 422 -17.74 -14.36 30.03
CA PRO A 422 -18.80 -15.24 30.55
C PRO A 422 -19.93 -14.52 31.31
N ALA A 423 -19.63 -13.37 31.93
CA ALA A 423 -20.61 -12.58 32.68
C ALA A 423 -21.55 -11.75 31.78
N VAL A 424 -21.19 -11.58 30.50
CA VAL A 424 -21.91 -10.73 29.56
C VAL A 424 -23.27 -11.33 29.25
N LYS A 425 -24.31 -10.52 29.41
CA LYS A 425 -25.69 -10.87 29.08
C LYS A 425 -26.20 -10.13 27.86
N GLY A 426 -25.68 -8.93 27.60
CA GLY A 426 -25.94 -8.16 26.39
C GLY A 426 -24.65 -7.70 25.75
N ALA A 427 -24.49 -7.92 24.45
CA ALA A 427 -23.36 -7.40 23.67
C ALA A 427 -23.82 -7.00 22.27
N HIS A 428 -23.20 -5.96 21.74
CA HIS A 428 -23.55 -5.42 20.43
C HIS A 428 -22.40 -4.60 19.83
N ASP A 429 -22.46 -4.40 18.51
CA ASP A 429 -21.60 -3.55 17.68
C ASP A 429 -20.11 -3.63 18.02
N SER A 430 -19.40 -4.42 17.21
CA SER A 430 -17.99 -4.71 17.38
C SER A 430 -17.15 -4.24 16.20
N ASP A 431 -15.88 -3.99 16.47
CA ASP A 431 -14.84 -3.76 15.47
C ASP A 431 -13.58 -4.50 15.92
N PHE A 432 -12.71 -4.82 14.97
CA PHE A 432 -11.51 -5.59 15.29
C PHE A 432 -10.37 -5.33 14.31
N LEU A 433 -9.18 -5.70 14.74
CA LEU A 433 -7.97 -5.80 13.92
C LEU A 433 -7.29 -7.13 14.21
N ILE A 434 -6.57 -7.64 13.20
CA ILE A 434 -5.67 -8.77 13.38
C ILE A 434 -4.25 -8.26 13.27
N VAL A 435 -3.44 -8.53 14.29
CA VAL A 435 -2.02 -8.17 14.35
C VAL A 435 -1.25 -9.39 14.85
N ASP A 436 -0.23 -9.79 14.11
CA ASP A 436 0.66 -10.91 14.45
C ASP A 436 -0.11 -12.19 14.81
N GLY A 437 -1.10 -12.55 13.99
CA GLY A 437 -1.94 -13.73 14.19
C GLY A 437 -2.93 -13.67 15.37
N ARG A 438 -3.14 -12.49 15.96
CA ARG A 438 -4.07 -12.28 17.10
C ARG A 438 -5.15 -11.30 16.72
N ALA A 439 -6.40 -11.63 17.01
CA ALA A 439 -7.53 -10.74 16.82
C ALA A 439 -7.80 -9.92 18.10
N TYR A 440 -7.78 -8.60 17.96
CA TYR A 440 -8.08 -7.62 18.99
C TYR A 440 -9.48 -7.06 18.72
N ILE A 441 -10.46 -7.53 19.48
CA ILE A 441 -11.89 -7.32 19.21
C ILE A 441 -12.48 -6.40 20.27
N VAL A 442 -12.91 -5.21 19.87
CA VAL A 442 -13.61 -4.27 20.76
C VAL A 442 -15.12 -4.38 20.55
N TYR A 443 -15.89 -4.30 21.64
CA TYR A 443 -17.34 -4.38 21.59
C TYR A 443 -18.01 -3.70 22.79
N MET A 444 -19.28 -3.34 22.61
CA MET A 444 -20.14 -2.87 23.69
C MET A 444 -20.79 -4.06 24.41
N ALA A 445 -20.86 -3.99 25.73
CA ALA A 445 -21.40 -5.06 26.55
C ALA A 445 -22.04 -4.59 27.86
N ASN A 446 -22.82 -5.47 28.47
CA ASN A 446 -23.28 -5.38 29.85
C ASN A 446 -23.58 -6.75 30.47
N ASP A 447 -23.53 -6.81 31.80
CA ASP A 447 -23.71 -8.06 32.57
C ASP A 447 -25.11 -8.16 33.22
N VAL A 448 -25.99 -7.18 32.98
CA VAL A 448 -27.29 -7.07 33.66
C VAL A 448 -28.38 -7.79 32.87
N GLN A 449 -28.48 -7.51 31.57
CA GLN A 449 -29.55 -8.03 30.72
C GLN A 449 -29.17 -8.02 29.21
N PRO A 450 -29.84 -8.84 28.38
CA PRO A 450 -29.73 -8.75 26.93
C PRO A 450 -30.07 -7.35 26.39
N GLY A 451 -29.45 -6.98 25.28
CA GLY A 451 -29.63 -5.67 24.68
C GLY A 451 -28.60 -4.64 25.10
N GLU A 452 -28.84 -3.42 24.65
CA GLU A 452 -28.17 -2.20 25.07
C GLU A 452 -29.19 -1.06 24.93
N ALA A 453 -29.01 -0.01 25.72
CA ALA A 453 -29.70 1.25 25.53
C ALA A 453 -28.82 2.40 26.04
N PRO A 454 -28.88 3.58 25.39
CA PRO A 454 -27.98 4.69 25.70
C PRO A 454 -28.22 5.32 27.08
N ASP A 455 -29.39 5.05 27.69
CA ASP A 455 -29.75 5.47 29.04
C ASP A 455 -29.40 4.45 30.13
N TRP A 456 -28.88 3.27 29.76
CA TRP A 456 -28.45 2.25 30.72
C TRP A 456 -27.01 2.50 31.18
N PRO A 457 -26.78 3.02 32.40
CA PRO A 457 -25.45 3.44 32.85
C PRO A 457 -24.48 2.27 33.10
N PHE A 458 -24.97 1.03 33.01
CA PHE A 458 -24.16 -0.18 33.21
C PHE A 458 -23.59 -0.75 31.90
N VAL A 459 -23.84 -0.10 30.76
CA VAL A 459 -23.24 -0.48 29.46
C VAL A 459 -21.79 0.03 29.40
N TYR A 460 -20.87 -0.87 29.04
CA TYR A 460 -19.43 -0.65 29.01
C TYR A 460 -18.81 -1.10 27.67
N ASN A 461 -17.55 -0.74 27.41
CA ASN A 461 -16.78 -1.27 26.28
C ASN A 461 -15.63 -2.15 26.76
N ALA A 462 -15.44 -3.27 26.06
CA ALA A 462 -14.44 -4.27 26.36
C ALA A 462 -13.59 -4.62 25.14
N LEU A 463 -12.40 -5.14 25.39
CA LEU A 463 -11.47 -5.69 24.42
C LEU A 463 -11.25 -7.19 24.73
N SER A 464 -11.54 -8.06 23.77
CA SER A 464 -11.12 -9.47 23.78
C SER A 464 -9.90 -9.67 22.89
N ILE A 465 -8.96 -10.50 23.34
CA ILE A 465 -7.77 -10.88 22.56
C ILE A 465 -7.84 -12.38 22.34
N VAL A 466 -7.98 -12.79 21.09
CA VAL A 466 -8.21 -14.19 20.71
C VAL A 466 -7.29 -14.63 19.58
N GLY A 467 -7.05 -15.93 19.46
CA GLY A 467 -6.41 -16.52 18.28
C GLY A 467 -7.34 -16.49 17.07
N LEU A 468 -6.83 -16.78 15.88
CA LEU A 468 -7.62 -16.81 14.64
C LEU A 468 -8.71 -17.88 14.63
N ASP A 469 -8.62 -18.87 15.52
CA ASP A 469 -9.64 -19.89 15.79
C ASP A 469 -10.71 -19.44 16.80
N GLY A 470 -10.58 -18.22 17.34
CA GLY A 470 -11.46 -17.65 18.36
C GLY A 470 -11.13 -18.08 19.79
N SER A 471 -10.04 -18.82 20.02
CA SER A 471 -9.63 -19.22 21.37
C SER A 471 -9.11 -18.00 22.16
N PRO A 472 -9.48 -17.85 23.45
CA PRO A 472 -9.03 -16.72 24.26
C PRO A 472 -7.53 -16.80 24.54
N LEU A 473 -6.80 -15.72 24.28
CA LEU A 473 -5.36 -15.61 24.56
C LEU A 473 -5.06 -14.80 25.81
N ALA A 474 -6.00 -13.95 26.24
CA ALA A 474 -5.92 -13.18 27.47
C ALA A 474 -7.33 -12.96 28.05
N PRO A 475 -7.46 -12.69 29.36
CA PRO A 475 -8.71 -12.24 29.93
C PRO A 475 -9.19 -10.96 29.23
N PRO A 476 -10.47 -10.85 28.82
CA PRO A 476 -10.96 -9.62 28.22
C PRO A 476 -10.92 -8.45 29.20
N VAL A 477 -10.70 -7.25 28.66
CA VAL A 477 -10.45 -6.03 29.44
C VAL A 477 -11.56 -5.02 29.23
N THR A 478 -12.25 -4.63 30.32
CA THR A 478 -13.18 -3.50 30.31
C THR A 478 -12.39 -2.18 30.34
N PHE A 479 -12.28 -1.54 29.18
CA PHE A 479 -11.49 -0.33 29.02
C PHE A 479 -12.28 0.96 29.22
N ALA A 480 -13.61 0.94 29.06
CA ALA A 480 -14.47 2.10 29.32
C ALA A 480 -15.78 1.69 30.01
N ALA A 481 -16.14 2.36 31.11
CA ALA A 481 -17.39 2.13 31.84
C ALA A 481 -17.82 3.40 32.60
N SER A 482 -19.10 3.48 32.97
CA SER A 482 -19.65 4.56 33.79
C SER A 482 -18.85 4.73 35.08
N GLY A 483 -18.40 5.96 35.37
CA GLY A 483 -17.65 6.27 36.60
C GLY A 483 -16.22 5.73 36.64
N LYS A 484 -15.71 5.10 35.57
CA LYS A 484 -14.34 4.58 35.53
C LYS A 484 -13.34 5.74 35.63
N ALA A 485 -12.44 5.64 36.59
CA ALA A 485 -11.35 6.58 36.82
C ALA A 485 -10.12 6.20 35.97
N TYR A 486 -9.50 7.21 35.37
CA TYR A 486 -8.22 7.19 34.67
C TYR A 486 -7.29 8.18 35.37
N GLU A 487 -5.99 8.16 35.04
CA GLU A 487 -5.02 9.05 35.69
C GLU A 487 -5.36 10.54 35.52
N ASN A 488 -5.98 10.91 34.39
CA ASN A 488 -6.23 12.30 34.03
C ASN A 488 -7.71 12.71 34.08
N GLU A 489 -8.65 11.77 34.13
CA GLU A 489 -10.08 12.05 34.03
C GLU A 489 -10.89 10.90 34.64
N THR A 490 -12.10 11.17 35.13
CA THR A 490 -13.08 10.14 35.49
C THR A 490 -14.27 10.26 34.56
N LEU A 491 -14.67 9.17 33.91
CA LEU A 491 -15.84 9.21 33.03
C LEU A 491 -17.10 9.55 33.82
N PRO A 492 -17.91 10.53 33.37
CA PRO A 492 -19.15 10.87 34.04
C PRO A 492 -20.16 9.71 33.96
N PRO A 493 -21.11 9.62 34.91
CA PRO A 493 -22.13 8.57 34.89
C PRO A 493 -22.88 8.50 33.55
N GLY A 494 -22.98 7.29 33.00
CA GLY A 494 -23.62 7.06 31.70
C GLY A 494 -23.00 5.91 30.93
N ALA A 495 -23.66 5.53 29.84
CA ALA A 495 -23.24 4.40 29.02
C ALA A 495 -21.97 4.68 28.20
N CYS A 496 -21.19 3.64 27.92
CA CYS A 496 -20.07 3.69 26.97
C CYS A 496 -20.38 2.86 25.72
N PHE A 497 -20.40 3.51 24.55
CA PHE A 497 -21.06 3.03 23.34
C PHE A 497 -20.12 2.96 22.13
N VAL A 498 -20.45 2.03 21.23
CA VAL A 498 -19.93 1.88 19.85
C VAL A 498 -18.41 2.04 19.75
N PRO A 499 -17.64 1.05 20.23
CA PRO A 499 -16.19 1.15 20.18
C PRO A 499 -15.66 0.87 18.77
N ARG A 500 -14.56 1.55 18.40
CA ARG A 500 -13.80 1.30 17.15
C ARG A 500 -12.32 1.21 17.43
N ILE A 501 -11.61 0.46 16.61
CA ILE A 501 -10.18 0.21 16.82
C ILE A 501 -9.36 0.50 15.55
N LEU A 502 -8.24 1.21 15.75
CA LEU A 502 -7.32 1.62 14.69
C LEU A 502 -5.89 1.22 15.07
N ARG A 503 -5.11 0.66 14.13
CA ARG A 503 -3.66 0.56 14.30
C ARG A 503 -3.04 1.92 14.00
N ARG A 504 -2.60 2.63 15.04
CA ARG A 504 -1.96 3.96 14.90
C ARG A 504 -0.54 3.81 14.35
N ASP A 505 0.20 2.86 14.91
CA ASP A 505 1.58 2.58 14.56
C ASP A 505 1.91 1.10 14.83
N ALA A 506 3.19 0.71 14.71
CA ALA A 506 3.62 -0.66 14.91
C ALA A 506 3.31 -1.22 16.31
N ARG A 507 3.23 -0.37 17.34
CA ARG A 507 3.10 -0.76 18.76
C ARG A 507 1.77 -0.39 19.39
N THR A 508 0.97 0.46 18.75
CA THR A 508 -0.23 1.02 19.38
C THR A 508 -1.50 0.73 18.58
N LEU A 509 -2.47 0.13 19.27
CA LEU A 509 -3.87 0.12 18.85
C LEU A 509 -4.61 1.23 19.58
N ARG A 510 -5.34 2.08 18.86
CA ARG A 510 -6.18 3.12 19.45
C ARG A 510 -7.63 2.68 19.44
N CYS A 511 -8.25 2.69 20.61
CA CYS A 511 -9.66 2.37 20.80
C CYS A 511 -10.46 3.65 21.07
N PHE A 512 -11.44 3.92 20.23
CA PHE A 512 -12.39 5.02 20.39
C PHE A 512 -13.69 4.50 21.00
N PHE A 513 -14.41 5.37 21.72
CA PHE A 513 -15.75 5.07 22.25
C PHE A 513 -16.52 6.35 22.58
N ALA A 514 -17.84 6.30 22.58
CA ALA A 514 -18.70 7.40 23.04
C ALA A 514 -19.08 7.21 24.52
N SER A 515 -19.07 8.27 25.32
CA SER A 515 -19.68 8.29 26.65
C SER A 515 -20.95 9.15 26.62
N GLU A 516 -22.10 8.58 26.98
CA GLU A 516 -23.39 9.25 26.80
C GLU A 516 -24.39 9.01 27.94
N ALA A 517 -25.38 9.89 28.03
CA ALA A 517 -26.47 9.89 29.03
C ALA A 517 -27.53 10.84 28.47
N PRO A 518 -28.42 10.32 27.60
CA PRO A 518 -29.44 11.09 26.91
C PRO A 518 -30.21 12.00 27.87
N GLY A 519 -30.49 13.23 27.43
CA GLY A 519 -31.23 14.23 28.21
C GLY A 519 -30.45 14.90 29.36
N ARG A 520 -29.22 14.46 29.66
CA ARG A 520 -28.40 15.05 30.74
C ARG A 520 -27.22 15.87 30.26
N ARG A 521 -26.52 15.41 29.21
CA ARG A 521 -25.36 16.09 28.60
C ARG A 521 -25.17 15.63 27.15
N GLN A 522 -24.38 16.38 26.38
CA GLN A 522 -23.87 15.91 25.09
C GLN A 522 -23.05 14.63 25.29
N SER A 523 -23.19 13.65 24.40
CA SER A 523 -22.24 12.54 24.31
C SER A 523 -20.87 13.07 23.91
N GLN A 524 -19.83 12.46 24.44
CA GLN A 524 -18.45 12.80 24.15
C GLN A 524 -17.73 11.58 23.60
N THR A 525 -17.11 11.71 22.44
CA THR A 525 -16.22 10.67 21.91
C THR A 525 -14.82 10.80 22.55
N TRP A 526 -14.33 9.69 23.05
CA TRP A 526 -13.04 9.52 23.71
C TRP A 526 -12.20 8.50 22.95
N PHE A 527 -10.89 8.50 23.22
CA PHE A 527 -10.01 7.42 22.85
C PHE A 527 -8.98 7.10 23.91
N ILE A 528 -8.50 5.85 23.86
CA ILE A 528 -7.47 5.28 24.71
C ILE A 528 -6.55 4.41 23.86
N ASP A 529 -5.26 4.39 24.19
CA ASP A 529 -4.27 3.61 23.45
C ASP A 529 -4.00 2.28 24.18
N PHE A 530 -3.85 1.21 23.42
CA PHE A 530 -3.45 -0.12 23.87
C PHE A 530 -2.05 -0.41 23.33
N ASP A 531 -1.12 -0.70 24.23
CA ASP A 531 0.25 -1.05 23.91
C ASP A 531 0.34 -2.56 23.60
N LEU A 532 0.68 -2.89 22.36
CA LEU A 532 0.81 -4.25 21.88
C LEU A 532 1.95 -5.03 22.56
N ALA A 533 3.02 -4.35 22.97
CA ALA A 533 4.18 -4.97 23.61
C ALA A 533 3.90 -5.31 25.07
N HIS A 534 3.21 -4.42 25.78
CA HIS A 534 2.87 -4.63 27.20
C HIS A 534 1.53 -5.34 27.40
N GLY A 535 0.67 -5.38 26.38
CA GLY A 535 -0.65 -6.01 26.46
C GLY A 535 -1.62 -5.26 27.38
N ALA A 536 -1.51 -3.93 27.46
CA ALA A 536 -2.28 -3.11 28.39
C ALA A 536 -2.71 -1.76 27.78
N PHE A 537 -3.80 -1.20 28.29
CA PHE A 537 -4.22 0.16 27.98
C PHE A 537 -3.39 1.22 28.70
N ASP A 538 -3.20 2.37 28.08
CA ASP A 538 -2.70 3.61 28.68
C ASP A 538 -3.55 3.97 29.93
N GLY A 539 -2.92 4.53 30.96
CA GLY A 539 -3.60 5.04 32.13
C GLY A 539 -4.45 6.29 31.86
N ARG A 540 -4.37 6.87 30.65
CA ARG A 540 -5.01 8.14 30.28
C ARG A 540 -5.96 8.03 29.09
N ILE A 541 -7.07 8.77 29.16
CA ILE A 541 -8.02 8.95 28.06
C ILE A 541 -7.94 10.37 27.49
N ARG A 542 -8.32 10.51 26.22
CA ARG A 542 -8.29 11.79 25.50
C ARG A 542 -9.59 12.00 24.75
N ARG A 543 -10.05 13.25 24.65
CA ARG A 543 -11.26 13.59 23.88
C ARG A 543 -10.88 13.63 22.39
N ALA A 544 -11.68 12.98 21.54
CA ALA A 544 -11.54 13.14 20.10
C ALA A 544 -12.02 14.54 19.68
N GLU A 545 -11.44 15.06 18.61
CA GLU A 545 -11.81 16.36 18.03
C GLU A 545 -12.62 16.19 16.74
N LEU A 546 -13.54 17.11 16.49
CA LEU A 546 -14.30 17.24 15.26
C LEU A 546 -14.00 18.60 14.63
N GLU A 547 -13.42 18.58 13.45
CA GLU A 547 -13.19 19.75 12.62
C GLU A 547 -14.31 19.88 11.58
N THR A 548 -14.88 21.08 11.55
CA THR A 548 -15.99 21.47 10.70
C THR A 548 -15.63 22.79 10.02
N GLY A 549 -16.44 23.23 9.05
CA GLY A 549 -16.31 24.58 8.49
C GLY A 549 -16.44 25.73 9.50
N GLN A 550 -16.88 25.46 10.73
CA GLN A 550 -17.02 26.45 11.82
C GLN A 550 -15.86 26.41 12.83
N GLY A 551 -14.88 25.54 12.64
CA GLY A 551 -13.74 25.35 13.54
C GLY A 551 -13.64 23.93 14.12
N VAL A 552 -12.75 23.80 15.10
CA VAL A 552 -12.44 22.53 15.79
C VAL A 552 -13.13 22.50 17.15
N PHE A 553 -13.86 21.43 17.41
CA PHE A 553 -14.63 21.23 18.64
C PHE A 553 -14.33 19.86 19.25
N PRO A 554 -14.62 19.63 20.54
CA PRO A 554 -14.76 18.28 21.03
C PRO A 554 -15.77 17.51 20.17
N MET A 555 -15.47 16.26 19.84
CA MET A 555 -16.33 15.43 19.02
C MET A 555 -17.61 15.08 19.80
N GLN A 556 -18.65 15.87 19.52
CA GLN A 556 -19.95 15.85 20.19
C GLN A 556 -21.08 16.05 19.16
N PRO A 557 -22.32 15.59 19.44
CA PRO A 557 -23.45 15.71 18.53
C PRO A 557 -23.79 17.15 18.14
N GLN A 558 -23.70 18.12 19.05
CA GLN A 558 -24.09 19.50 18.77
C GLN A 558 -23.22 20.19 17.70
N PRO A 559 -21.86 20.19 17.77
CA PRO A 559 -21.03 20.65 16.66
C PRO A 559 -21.31 19.94 15.34
N PHE A 560 -21.50 18.61 15.38
CA PHE A 560 -21.80 17.81 14.19
C PHE A 560 -23.13 18.22 13.55
N HIS A 561 -24.19 18.36 14.35
CA HIS A 561 -25.51 18.79 13.89
C HIS A 561 -25.47 20.21 13.32
N ARG A 562 -24.82 21.16 14.00
CA ARG A 562 -24.69 22.55 13.51
C ARG A 562 -24.01 22.63 12.15
N HIS A 563 -23.01 21.78 11.91
CA HIS A 563 -22.37 21.68 10.60
C HIS A 563 -23.36 21.26 9.53
N ALA A 564 -24.06 20.13 9.69
CA ALA A 564 -25.01 19.66 8.70
C ALA A 564 -26.24 20.59 8.56
N ALA A 565 -26.69 21.22 9.63
CA ALA A 565 -27.78 22.20 9.59
C ALA A 565 -27.41 23.41 8.72
N ALA A 566 -26.14 23.84 8.73
CA ALA A 566 -25.65 24.87 7.82
C ALA A 566 -25.64 24.41 6.34
N GLN A 567 -25.64 23.10 6.10
CA GLN A 567 -25.78 22.49 4.77
C GLN A 567 -27.24 22.13 4.41
N GLY A 568 -28.21 22.53 5.24
CA GLY A 568 -29.64 22.31 4.99
C GLY A 568 -30.25 21.08 5.70
N PHE A 569 -29.53 20.42 6.60
CA PHE A 569 -30.09 19.31 7.39
C PHE A 569 -31.24 19.79 8.29
N ALA A 570 -32.42 19.16 8.15
CA ALA A 570 -33.65 19.63 8.75
C ALA A 570 -34.06 18.92 10.06
N ALA A 571 -33.40 17.80 10.41
CA ALA A 571 -33.78 17.05 11.61
C ALA A 571 -33.40 17.83 12.89
N PRO A 572 -34.18 17.68 13.99
CA PRO A 572 -33.89 18.37 15.24
C PRO A 572 -32.56 17.89 15.86
N PRO A 573 -31.83 18.76 16.58
CA PRO A 573 -30.61 18.37 17.26
C PRO A 573 -30.90 17.35 18.36
N VAL A 574 -29.99 16.37 18.49
CA VAL A 574 -29.99 15.38 19.57
C VAL A 574 -28.66 15.44 20.30
N ALA A 575 -28.64 15.04 21.57
CA ALA A 575 -27.47 15.15 22.44
C ALA A 575 -26.68 13.83 22.59
N HIS A 576 -27.00 12.78 21.83
CA HIS A 576 -26.37 11.47 21.96
C HIS A 576 -26.38 10.70 20.63
N GLY A 577 -25.65 9.58 20.56
CA GLY A 577 -25.66 8.69 19.39
C GLY A 577 -24.68 9.04 18.26
N LEU A 578 -23.76 9.99 18.48
CA LEU A 578 -22.63 10.24 17.58
C LEU A 578 -21.57 9.13 17.72
N CYS A 579 -21.29 8.42 16.64
CA CYS A 579 -20.29 7.37 16.57
C CYS A 579 -19.63 7.27 15.19
N MET A 580 -18.55 6.50 15.08
CA MET A 580 -17.95 6.11 13.79
C MET A 580 -18.53 4.76 13.37
N ILE A 581 -19.55 4.74 12.52
CA ILE A 581 -20.38 3.53 12.35
C ILE A 581 -19.73 2.50 11.42
N ASP A 582 -19.17 2.94 10.29
CA ASP A 582 -18.36 2.15 9.37
C ASP A 582 -16.90 2.35 9.75
N GLY A 583 -16.23 1.27 10.15
CA GLY A 583 -14.90 1.31 10.75
C GLY A 583 -13.84 1.99 9.87
N PHE A 584 -12.62 2.11 10.37
CA PHE A 584 -11.57 2.85 9.67
C PHE A 584 -11.15 2.18 8.35
N LYS A 585 -11.12 2.97 7.27
CA LYS A 585 -10.67 2.58 5.93
C LYS A 585 -9.55 3.49 5.45
N ARG A 586 -8.67 3.00 4.59
CA ARG A 586 -7.55 3.78 4.04
C ARG A 586 -7.75 4.03 2.55
N PHE A 587 -7.69 5.30 2.17
CA PHE A 587 -7.72 5.75 0.78
C PHE A 587 -6.62 6.80 0.62
N ASP A 588 -5.79 6.65 -0.41
CA ASP A 588 -4.73 7.59 -0.77
C ASP A 588 -3.82 7.96 0.43
N GLY A 589 -3.43 6.94 1.21
CA GLY A 589 -2.59 7.09 2.42
C GLY A 589 -3.29 7.68 3.65
N ARG A 590 -4.56 8.11 3.55
CA ARG A 590 -5.32 8.75 4.64
C ARG A 590 -6.36 7.82 5.23
N VAL A 591 -6.57 7.92 6.54
CA VAL A 591 -7.58 7.16 7.26
C VAL A 591 -8.90 7.91 7.22
N HIS A 592 -9.96 7.24 6.83
CA HIS A 592 -11.31 7.78 6.74
C HIS A 592 -12.28 7.00 7.62
N ALA A 593 -13.39 7.64 7.98
CA ALA A 593 -14.48 7.04 8.74
C ALA A 593 -15.82 7.69 8.39
N VAL A 594 -16.89 6.91 8.46
CA VAL A 594 -18.26 7.44 8.42
C VAL A 594 -18.66 7.87 9.82
N LEU A 595 -18.96 9.15 9.99
CA LEU A 595 -19.58 9.67 11.20
C LEU A 595 -21.09 9.52 11.09
N ASN A 596 -21.73 9.03 12.13
CA ASN A 596 -23.17 8.84 12.20
C ASN A 596 -23.69 9.37 13.52
N ASN A 597 -24.80 10.10 13.46
CA ASN A 597 -25.61 10.48 14.61
C ASN A 597 -26.97 9.79 14.47
N PHE A 598 -27.06 8.59 15.05
CA PHE A 598 -28.17 7.65 14.81
C PHE A 598 -29.55 8.23 15.16
N PRO A 599 -29.80 8.79 16.35
CA PRO A 599 -31.14 9.30 16.68
C PRO A 599 -31.56 10.47 15.77
N GLY A 600 -30.59 11.28 15.34
CA GLY A 600 -30.79 12.42 14.45
C GLY A 600 -30.99 12.04 12.98
N GLY A 601 -30.48 10.90 12.53
CA GLY A 601 -30.51 10.53 11.11
C GLY A 601 -29.52 11.33 10.27
N GLN A 602 -28.30 11.50 10.76
CA GLN A 602 -27.25 12.29 10.12
C GLN A 602 -26.01 11.43 9.87
N ASN A 603 -25.50 11.46 8.63
CA ASN A 603 -24.26 10.79 8.23
C ASN A 603 -23.32 11.76 7.53
N ALA A 604 -22.01 11.58 7.73
CA ALA A 604 -20.99 12.34 7.04
C ALA A 604 -19.74 11.51 6.77
N TRP A 605 -19.07 11.82 5.65
CA TRP A 605 -17.75 11.30 5.32
C TRP A 605 -16.69 12.15 6.00
N SER A 606 -15.70 11.51 6.60
CA SER A 606 -14.63 12.21 7.32
C SER A 606 -13.26 11.60 7.10
N VAL A 607 -12.23 12.43 7.28
CA VAL A 607 -10.83 12.01 7.29
C VAL A 607 -10.21 12.30 8.66
N LEU A 608 -9.34 11.40 9.12
CA LEU A 608 -8.63 11.56 10.37
C LEU A 608 -7.31 12.31 10.16
N SER A 609 -6.92 13.10 11.16
CA SER A 609 -5.57 13.67 11.26
C SER A 609 -4.50 12.57 11.31
N PRO A 610 -3.24 12.84 10.92
CA PRO A 610 -2.18 11.82 10.92
C PRO A 610 -1.92 11.17 12.29
N ASP A 611 -2.10 11.92 13.37
CA ASP A 611 -1.98 11.43 14.75
C ASP A 611 -3.24 10.71 15.26
N ALA A 612 -4.28 10.60 14.41
CA ALA A 612 -5.57 9.96 14.67
C ALA A 612 -6.31 10.50 15.91
N THR A 613 -6.32 11.82 16.10
CA THR A 613 -7.01 12.48 17.22
C THR A 613 -8.22 13.30 16.78
N ARG A 614 -8.21 13.76 15.53
CA ARG A 614 -9.20 14.68 14.97
C ARG A 614 -9.86 14.11 13.72
N PHE A 615 -11.18 14.27 13.63
CA PHE A 615 -12.00 13.94 12.47
C PHE A 615 -12.40 15.22 11.75
N THR A 616 -12.04 15.33 10.47
CA THR A 616 -12.44 16.46 9.62
C THR A 616 -13.56 16.01 8.70
N ILE A 617 -14.70 16.69 8.76
CA ILE A 617 -15.82 16.38 7.86
C ILE A 617 -15.47 16.82 6.43
N LEU A 618 -15.63 15.92 5.48
CA LEU A 618 -15.43 16.16 4.06
C LEU A 618 -16.75 16.48 3.36
N GLY A 619 -17.78 15.67 3.59
CA GLY A 619 -19.08 15.84 2.95
C GLY A 619 -20.19 15.18 3.75
N ASP A 620 -21.33 15.86 3.85
CA ASP A 620 -22.55 15.32 4.45
C ASP A 620 -23.40 14.62 3.39
N PHE A 621 -24.09 13.54 3.78
CA PHE A 621 -25.02 12.85 2.89
C PHE A 621 -26.28 12.41 3.64
N PHE A 622 -27.25 13.33 3.70
CA PHE A 622 -28.52 13.16 4.42
C PHE A 622 -29.76 13.36 3.54
N LEU A 623 -29.59 13.55 2.23
CA LEU A 623 -30.69 13.72 1.29
C LEU A 623 -31.19 12.36 0.76
N PRO A 624 -32.49 12.20 0.49
CA PRO A 624 -33.53 13.23 0.58
C PRO A 624 -34.12 13.37 2.00
N HIS A 625 -34.67 14.53 2.36
CA HIS A 625 -35.08 14.84 3.74
C HIS A 625 -36.23 13.98 4.28
N GLU A 626 -37.07 13.44 3.39
CA GLU A 626 -38.13 12.50 3.76
C GLU A 626 -37.61 11.12 4.18
N ALA A 627 -36.35 10.79 3.90
CA ALA A 627 -35.71 9.57 4.34
C ALA A 627 -34.91 9.84 5.62
N LYS A 628 -35.28 9.18 6.72
CA LYS A 628 -34.45 9.19 7.93
C LYS A 628 -33.29 8.21 7.73
N LEU A 629 -32.18 8.72 7.22
CA LEU A 629 -30.99 7.96 6.88
C LEU A 629 -30.08 7.82 8.11
N THR A 630 -29.75 6.59 8.46
CA THR A 630 -28.87 6.23 9.57
C THR A 630 -27.84 5.23 9.08
N GLU A 631 -26.77 5.04 9.85
CA GLU A 631 -25.84 3.92 9.71
C GLU A 631 -25.43 3.64 8.25
N ALA A 632 -24.37 4.30 7.79
CA ALA A 632 -23.90 4.15 6.43
C ALA A 632 -22.55 3.43 6.35
N ALA A 633 -22.26 2.83 5.19
CA ALA A 633 -20.94 2.33 4.83
C ALA A 633 -20.50 2.92 3.48
N VAL A 634 -19.23 3.30 3.38
CA VAL A 634 -18.67 4.01 2.22
C VAL A 634 -17.52 3.22 1.59
N ASN A 635 -17.44 3.25 0.27
CA ASN A 635 -16.26 2.81 -0.48
C ASN A 635 -16.07 3.62 -1.78
N ARG A 636 -14.93 3.46 -2.44
CA ARG A 636 -14.64 4.07 -3.74
C ARG A 636 -14.72 3.02 -4.85
N LEU A 637 -15.58 3.24 -5.83
CA LEU A 637 -15.80 2.38 -6.99
C LEU A 637 -14.60 2.42 -7.96
N PRO A 638 -14.49 1.48 -8.92
CA PRO A 638 -13.32 1.39 -9.82
C PRO A 638 -13.10 2.62 -10.71
N ASP A 639 -14.17 3.33 -11.04
CA ASP A 639 -14.14 4.58 -11.81
C ASP A 639 -13.72 5.80 -10.97
N GLY A 640 -13.47 5.60 -9.67
CA GLY A 640 -13.11 6.66 -8.72
C GLY A 640 -14.30 7.27 -7.98
N THR A 641 -15.54 6.91 -8.34
CA THR A 641 -16.74 7.45 -7.71
C THR A 641 -16.88 6.96 -6.27
N TRP A 642 -17.09 7.86 -5.31
CA TRP A 642 -17.46 7.49 -3.94
C TRP A 642 -18.90 7.02 -3.92
N CYS A 643 -19.15 5.91 -3.22
CA CYS A 643 -20.49 5.35 -3.07
C CYS A 643 -20.74 5.01 -1.61
N ALA A 644 -21.89 5.43 -1.10
CA ALA A 644 -22.36 5.12 0.24
C ALA A 644 -23.67 4.33 0.17
N ILE A 645 -23.80 3.33 1.03
CA ILE A 645 -25.08 2.68 1.35
C ILE A 645 -25.49 3.12 2.74
N SER A 646 -26.74 3.57 2.90
CA SER A 646 -27.30 4.05 4.15
C SER A 646 -28.58 3.30 4.49
N ARG A 647 -28.76 2.96 5.76
CA ARG A 647 -30.02 2.40 6.26
C ARG A 647 -31.10 3.48 6.29
N ARG A 648 -32.34 3.12 5.94
CA ARG A 648 -33.50 3.98 6.11
C ARG A 648 -34.32 3.52 7.32
N GLU A 649 -34.52 4.38 8.32
CA GLU A 649 -35.32 4.04 9.51
C GLU A 649 -36.83 4.06 9.25
N ASN A 650 -37.29 4.96 8.36
CA ASN A 650 -38.70 5.16 8.07
C ASN A 650 -39.10 4.54 6.72
N GLY A 651 -40.40 4.47 6.45
CA GLY A 651 -40.91 3.87 5.21
C GLY A 651 -40.78 2.34 5.20
N ASP A 652 -40.20 1.79 4.14
CA ASP A 652 -40.04 0.35 3.91
C ASP A 652 -38.86 -0.28 4.67
N GLY A 653 -38.01 0.53 5.31
CA GLY A 653 -36.85 0.04 6.06
C GLY A 653 -35.71 -0.46 5.19
N ASN A 654 -35.76 -0.24 3.88
CA ASN A 654 -34.75 -0.68 2.92
C ASN A 654 -33.47 0.20 3.00
N TYR A 655 -32.42 -0.19 2.29
CA TYR A 655 -31.21 0.62 2.16
C TYR A 655 -31.26 1.48 0.90
N LEU A 656 -30.69 2.68 1.00
CA LEU A 656 -30.56 3.60 -0.12
C LEU A 656 -29.08 3.92 -0.37
N PHE A 657 -28.77 4.29 -1.60
CA PHE A 657 -27.42 4.55 -2.07
C PHE A 657 -27.27 6.00 -2.50
N THR A 658 -26.11 6.57 -2.24
CA THR A 658 -25.70 7.87 -2.78
C THR A 658 -24.30 7.75 -3.38
N GLU A 659 -24.01 8.61 -4.34
CA GLU A 659 -22.71 8.68 -4.98
C GLU A 659 -22.18 10.12 -4.95
N SER A 660 -20.85 10.24 -4.98
CA SER A 660 -20.15 11.51 -5.03
C SER A 660 -18.89 11.37 -5.89
N PRO A 661 -18.64 12.30 -6.83
CA PRO A 661 -17.41 12.29 -7.61
C PRO A 661 -16.17 12.68 -6.80
N ASP A 662 -16.33 13.39 -5.68
CA ASP A 662 -15.23 13.99 -4.91
C ASP A 662 -15.26 13.65 -3.40
N GLY A 663 -16.31 12.97 -2.93
CA GLY A 663 -16.50 12.63 -1.51
C GLY A 663 -16.98 13.81 -0.67
N VAL A 664 -17.25 14.96 -1.30
CA VAL A 664 -17.71 16.21 -0.68
C VAL A 664 -19.16 16.48 -1.06
N HIS A 665 -19.47 16.41 -2.35
CA HIS A 665 -20.80 16.71 -2.89
C HIS A 665 -21.53 15.41 -3.23
N TRP A 666 -22.51 15.06 -2.40
CA TRP A 666 -23.24 13.81 -2.52
C TRP A 666 -24.61 13.99 -3.18
N ALA A 667 -24.96 13.10 -4.10
CA ALA A 667 -26.28 13.09 -4.71
C ALA A 667 -27.37 12.66 -3.69
N PRO A 668 -28.65 12.99 -3.93
CA PRO A 668 -29.74 12.43 -3.14
C PRO A 668 -29.74 10.89 -3.19
N HIS A 669 -30.04 10.25 -2.05
CA HIS A 669 -30.06 8.80 -1.96
C HIS A 669 -31.20 8.20 -2.80
N THR A 670 -30.92 7.07 -3.45
CA THR A 670 -31.88 6.31 -4.26
C THR A 670 -31.78 4.81 -4.00
N ALA A 671 -32.87 4.08 -4.22
CA ALA A 671 -32.83 2.61 -4.14
C ALA A 671 -32.07 2.03 -5.34
N ARG A 672 -31.30 0.96 -5.12
CA ARG A 672 -30.47 0.31 -6.16
C ARG A 672 -30.47 -1.21 -6.00
N ALA A 673 -30.50 -1.94 -7.12
CA ALA A 673 -30.19 -3.37 -7.12
C ALA A 673 -28.72 -3.59 -6.68
N PRO A 674 -28.41 -4.64 -5.90
CA PRO A 674 -29.23 -5.83 -5.63
C PRO A 674 -30.14 -5.73 -4.40
N VAL A 675 -30.32 -4.57 -3.77
CA VAL A 675 -30.98 -4.44 -2.46
C VAL A 675 -32.47 -4.07 -2.58
N HIS A 676 -33.39 -5.00 -2.27
CA HIS A 676 -34.83 -4.84 -2.55
C HIS A 676 -35.80 -5.29 -1.42
N ASN A 677 -35.26 -5.72 -0.27
CA ASN A 677 -36.06 -6.12 0.91
C ASN A 677 -35.23 -5.91 2.19
N GLY A 678 -34.61 -4.74 2.32
CA GLY A 678 -33.74 -4.42 3.44
C GLY A 678 -34.50 -4.31 4.77
N THR A 679 -33.77 -4.42 5.87
CA THR A 679 -34.28 -4.13 7.20
C THR A 679 -33.17 -3.62 8.13
N SER A 680 -33.48 -3.46 9.40
CA SER A 680 -32.61 -2.80 10.36
C SER A 680 -31.32 -3.56 10.67
N SER A 681 -30.19 -3.15 10.09
CA SER A 681 -28.84 -3.39 10.61
C SER A 681 -27.85 -2.45 9.91
N LYS A 682 -26.69 -2.17 10.51
CA LYS A 682 -25.59 -1.50 9.83
C LYS A 682 -25.22 -2.26 8.54
N PRO A 683 -25.21 -1.60 7.36
CA PRO A 683 -24.69 -2.22 6.14
C PRO A 683 -23.17 -2.31 6.18
N THR A 684 -22.58 -3.14 5.32
CA THR A 684 -21.12 -3.16 5.10
C THR A 684 -20.82 -2.90 3.65
N PHE A 685 -19.70 -2.24 3.38
CA PHE A 685 -19.27 -1.99 2.01
C PHE A 685 -17.74 -1.95 1.91
N ASP A 686 -17.15 -3.12 1.70
CA ASP A 686 -15.72 -3.34 1.78
C ASP A 686 -15.14 -3.69 0.40
N CYS A 687 -13.83 -3.56 0.24
CA CYS A 687 -13.12 -3.97 -0.98
C CYS A 687 -11.86 -4.75 -0.58
N PHE A 688 -11.84 -6.04 -0.92
CA PHE A 688 -10.74 -6.95 -0.61
C PHE A 688 -10.19 -7.52 -1.91
N GLY A 689 -8.90 -7.32 -2.18
CA GLY A 689 -8.26 -7.85 -3.39
C GLY A 689 -8.92 -7.41 -4.70
N GLY A 690 -9.45 -6.18 -4.76
CA GLY A 690 -10.15 -5.65 -5.95
C GLY A 690 -11.54 -6.24 -6.18
N VAL A 691 -12.14 -6.85 -5.16
CA VAL A 691 -13.53 -7.32 -5.18
C VAL A 691 -14.30 -6.60 -4.07
N TYR A 692 -15.41 -5.97 -4.43
CA TYR A 692 -16.31 -5.31 -3.50
C TYR A 692 -17.22 -6.33 -2.80
N TYR A 693 -17.46 -6.11 -1.52
CA TYR A 693 -18.35 -6.89 -0.67
C TYR A 693 -19.40 -5.95 -0.08
N LEU A 694 -20.63 -6.09 -0.56
CA LEU A 694 -21.78 -5.30 -0.14
C LEU A 694 -22.66 -6.14 0.79
N GLY A 695 -22.66 -5.79 2.07
CA GLY A 695 -23.42 -6.48 3.10
C GLY A 695 -24.67 -5.71 3.50
N TRP A 696 -25.79 -6.40 3.60
CA TRP A 696 -27.07 -5.79 3.99
C TRP A 696 -28.00 -6.80 4.66
N GLN A 697 -28.83 -6.31 5.58
CA GLN A 697 -29.80 -7.14 6.30
C GLN A 697 -31.09 -7.25 5.49
N GLU A 698 -31.57 -8.46 5.27
CA GLU A 698 -32.84 -8.72 4.62
C GLU A 698 -33.98 -8.88 5.63
N GLY A 699 -35.17 -8.38 5.28
CA GLY A 699 -36.39 -8.40 6.10
C GLY A 699 -37.01 -9.79 6.31
N THR A 700 -36.53 -10.82 5.60
CA THR A 700 -37.00 -12.20 5.72
C THR A 700 -36.73 -12.74 7.13
N ARG A 701 -37.75 -13.38 7.72
CA ARG A 701 -37.69 -13.96 9.07
C ARG A 701 -37.59 -15.49 9.00
N VAL A 702 -36.46 -16.04 9.43
CA VAL A 702 -36.25 -17.49 9.56
C VAL A 702 -36.71 -17.91 10.95
N GLY A 703 -37.61 -18.89 11.06
CA GLY A 703 -38.17 -19.30 12.36
C GLY A 703 -38.93 -18.18 13.09
N GLY A 704 -39.45 -17.17 12.36
CA GLY A 704 -40.11 -16.00 12.95
C GLY A 704 -39.16 -14.96 13.56
N VAL A 705 -37.84 -15.16 13.46
CA VAL A 705 -36.82 -14.31 14.09
C VAL A 705 -36.50 -13.08 13.23
N PHE A 706 -36.36 -11.92 13.88
CA PHE A 706 -35.95 -10.68 13.22
C PHE A 706 -34.42 -10.62 13.05
N ARG A 707 -33.95 -9.99 11.97
CA ARG A 707 -32.51 -9.92 11.58
C ARG A 707 -31.87 -11.31 11.46
N SER A 708 -32.62 -12.25 10.90
CA SER A 708 -32.21 -13.64 10.68
C SER A 708 -31.51 -13.87 9.35
N VAL A 709 -31.59 -12.90 8.42
CA VAL A 709 -31.00 -13.03 7.07
C VAL A 709 -30.08 -11.85 6.78
N PHE A 710 -28.79 -12.13 6.59
CA PHE A 710 -27.82 -11.13 6.12
C PHE A 710 -27.21 -11.61 4.81
N ASN A 711 -27.21 -10.75 3.80
CA ASN A 711 -26.65 -11.06 2.49
C ASN A 711 -25.29 -10.37 2.34
N LEU A 712 -24.36 -11.04 1.65
CA LEU A 712 -23.10 -10.46 1.20
C LEU A 712 -23.01 -10.68 -0.31
N ASP A 713 -23.23 -9.61 -1.05
CA ASP A 713 -23.13 -9.58 -2.51
C ASP A 713 -21.73 -9.10 -2.92
N VAL A 714 -21.18 -9.67 -3.99
CA VAL A 714 -19.85 -9.32 -4.51
C VAL A 714 -19.89 -8.77 -5.92
N SER A 715 -18.97 -7.86 -6.21
CA SER A 715 -18.83 -7.24 -7.52
C SER A 715 -17.39 -6.82 -7.80
N ARG A 716 -16.99 -6.75 -9.08
CA ARG A 716 -15.73 -6.12 -9.50
C ARG A 716 -15.92 -4.70 -10.03
N ASP A 717 -17.10 -4.40 -10.57
CA ASP A 717 -17.39 -3.13 -11.22
C ASP A 717 -18.34 -2.24 -10.40
N GLY A 718 -18.88 -2.75 -9.30
CA GLY A 718 -19.89 -2.06 -8.49
C GLY A 718 -21.28 -2.00 -9.13
N VAL A 719 -21.47 -2.63 -10.29
CA VAL A 719 -22.71 -2.60 -11.08
C VAL A 719 -23.36 -3.98 -11.11
N HIS A 720 -22.58 -5.00 -11.44
CA HIS A 720 -23.04 -6.39 -11.50
C HIS A 720 -22.70 -7.08 -10.19
N TRP A 721 -23.74 -7.44 -9.44
CA TRP A 721 -23.62 -8.03 -8.12
C TRP A 721 -24.06 -9.49 -8.12
N GLU A 722 -23.24 -10.35 -7.51
CA GLU A 722 -23.53 -11.77 -7.32
C GLU A 722 -23.60 -12.11 -5.84
N ARG A 723 -24.61 -12.87 -5.41
CA ARG A 723 -24.74 -13.24 -4.01
C ARG A 723 -23.71 -14.29 -3.62
N LYS A 724 -22.70 -13.89 -2.86
CA LYS A 724 -21.66 -14.80 -2.38
C LYS A 724 -22.06 -15.50 -1.09
N TYR A 725 -22.63 -14.78 -0.14
CA TYR A 725 -23.12 -15.38 1.10
C TYR A 725 -24.55 -14.95 1.39
N ARG A 726 -25.33 -15.91 1.89
CA ARG A 726 -26.64 -15.69 2.49
C ARG A 726 -26.61 -16.36 3.85
N PHE A 727 -26.44 -15.57 4.90
CA PHE A 727 -26.48 -16.05 6.27
C PHE A 727 -27.94 -16.17 6.68
N GLU A 728 -28.46 -17.39 6.82
CA GLU A 728 -29.77 -17.66 7.40
C GLU A 728 -29.58 -18.26 8.79
N SER A 729 -30.25 -17.71 9.79
CA SER A 729 -30.09 -18.16 11.16
C SER A 729 -31.38 -17.97 11.96
N GLU A 730 -31.77 -18.99 12.72
CA GLU A 730 -32.83 -18.88 13.75
C GLU A 730 -32.35 -18.06 14.97
N ARG A 731 -31.07 -17.69 14.98
CA ARG A 731 -30.47 -16.70 15.86
C ARG A 731 -30.23 -15.43 15.04
N SER A 732 -30.15 -14.27 15.65
CA SER A 732 -29.86 -13.06 14.87
C SER A 732 -28.45 -13.11 14.25
N PHE A 733 -28.26 -12.45 13.10
CA PHE A 733 -26.97 -12.17 12.49
C PHE A 733 -26.97 -10.69 12.11
N GLN A 734 -26.32 -9.86 12.93
CA GLN A 734 -26.47 -8.40 12.86
C GLN A 734 -25.12 -7.70 13.00
N TYR A 735 -24.97 -6.56 12.35
CA TYR A 735 -23.82 -5.66 12.49
C TYR A 735 -22.49 -6.39 12.30
N PRO A 736 -22.31 -7.12 11.20
CA PRO A 736 -21.01 -7.71 10.94
C PRO A 736 -19.98 -6.61 10.67
N THR A 737 -18.73 -6.94 10.97
CA THR A 737 -17.56 -6.18 10.54
C THR A 737 -16.62 -7.17 9.87
N PHE A 738 -16.03 -6.81 8.73
CA PHE A 738 -15.12 -7.67 7.97
C PHE A 738 -13.72 -7.05 7.93
N ARG A 739 -12.68 -7.89 8.01
CA ARG A 739 -11.28 -7.46 7.86
C ARG A 739 -10.49 -8.51 7.10
N ASP A 740 -9.59 -8.07 6.24
CA ASP A 740 -8.59 -8.94 5.65
C ASP A 740 -7.40 -9.12 6.61
N TYR A 741 -6.79 -10.31 6.55
CA TYR A 741 -5.50 -10.60 7.16
C TYR A 741 -4.84 -11.74 6.40
N GLU A 742 -3.63 -11.50 5.87
CA GLU A 742 -2.83 -12.50 5.14
C GLU A 742 -3.61 -13.20 3.99
N GLY A 743 -4.47 -12.44 3.29
CA GLY A 743 -5.27 -12.95 2.18
C GLY A 743 -6.51 -13.76 2.56
N ALA A 744 -6.80 -13.92 3.85
CA ALA A 744 -8.06 -14.45 4.36
C ALA A 744 -8.96 -13.31 4.87
N ILE A 745 -10.28 -13.53 4.86
CA ILE A 745 -11.25 -12.56 5.40
C ILE A 745 -11.83 -13.12 6.69
N TYR A 746 -11.85 -12.29 7.72
CA TYR A 746 -12.43 -12.59 9.03
C TYR A 746 -13.64 -11.70 9.28
N LEU A 747 -14.50 -12.12 10.21
CA LEU A 747 -15.62 -11.32 10.66
C LEU A 747 -15.81 -11.36 12.17
N THR A 748 -16.40 -10.28 12.68
CA THR A 748 -17.16 -10.28 13.91
C THR A 748 -18.64 -10.04 13.62
N VAL A 749 -19.54 -10.50 14.47
CA VAL A 749 -21.00 -10.30 14.31
C VAL A 749 -21.73 -10.32 15.64
N THR A 750 -22.79 -9.51 15.78
CA THR A 750 -23.72 -9.60 16.91
C THR A 750 -24.72 -10.75 16.69
N GLN A 751 -24.92 -11.58 17.71
CA GLN A 751 -25.92 -12.66 17.71
C GLN A 751 -26.69 -12.71 19.05
N GLY A 752 -27.91 -13.24 18.99
CA GLY A 752 -28.70 -13.61 20.17
C GLY A 752 -29.86 -14.56 19.84
N ASP A 753 -30.38 -15.20 20.88
CA ASP A 753 -31.28 -16.36 20.82
C ASP A 753 -32.66 -16.11 21.42
N ALA A 754 -32.76 -15.26 22.45
CA ALA A 754 -33.95 -15.23 23.32
C ALA A 754 -34.56 -13.83 23.48
N SER A 755 -33.74 -12.78 23.51
CA SER A 755 -34.21 -11.40 23.68
C SER A 755 -34.87 -10.82 22.43
N GLU A 756 -35.74 -9.83 22.60
CA GLU A 756 -36.39 -9.12 21.48
C GLU A 756 -35.37 -8.41 20.58
N SER A 757 -34.35 -7.78 21.18
CA SER A 757 -33.27 -7.12 20.44
C SER A 757 -32.27 -8.10 19.81
N ARG A 758 -32.23 -9.34 20.32
CA ARG A 758 -31.30 -10.41 19.92
C ARG A 758 -29.82 -9.98 20.01
N LYS A 759 -29.49 -9.05 20.91
CA LYS A 759 -28.14 -8.52 21.14
C LYS A 759 -27.57 -9.10 22.43
N GLU A 760 -26.92 -10.25 22.36
CA GLU A 760 -26.49 -11.01 23.54
C GLU A 760 -24.98 -11.26 23.56
N ARG A 761 -24.38 -11.47 22.39
CA ARG A 761 -22.96 -11.84 22.25
C ARG A 761 -22.36 -11.39 20.93
N ILE A 762 -21.04 -11.29 20.92
CA ILE A 762 -20.22 -11.10 19.72
C ILE A 762 -19.60 -12.45 19.36
N LEU A 763 -19.76 -12.83 18.10
CA LEU A 763 -19.06 -13.96 17.52
C LEU A 763 -17.90 -13.49 16.66
N PHE A 764 -16.87 -14.32 16.56
CA PHE A 764 -15.71 -14.13 15.68
C PHE A 764 -15.40 -15.40 14.90
N GLY A 765 -14.89 -15.26 13.68
CA GLY A 765 -14.36 -16.37 12.91
C GLY A 765 -13.93 -15.95 11.50
N ARG A 766 -13.50 -16.95 10.73
CA ARG A 766 -13.10 -16.78 9.33
C ARG A 766 -14.31 -16.83 8.40
N LEU A 767 -14.37 -15.90 7.45
CA LEU A 767 -15.32 -15.89 6.33
C LEU A 767 -14.84 -16.79 5.19
N GLU A 768 -13.59 -16.59 4.75
CA GLU A 768 -12.94 -17.36 3.67
C GLU A 768 -11.42 -17.32 3.69
#